data_AF-A0A9E7GHE7-F1
#
_entry.id   AF-A0A9E7GHE7-F1
#
_cell.length_a   1.000
_cell.length_b   1.000
_cell.length_c   1.000
_cell.angle_alpha   90.00
_cell.angle_beta   90.00
_cell.angle_gamma   90.00
#
_symmetry.space_group_name_H-M   'P 1'
#
loop_
_entity.id
_entity.type
_entity.pdbx_description
1 polymer ?
#
loop_
_entity_poly.entity_id
_entity_poly.type
_entity_poly.pdbx_seq_one_letter_code
_entity_poly.pdbx_strand_id
1 'polypeptide(L)'
;MPAPIIIPLLHTPSSLYGFPRRLLEEFMPTAQATMATASELDNKHRSFLGGAAKLAMAAAFLVGLASWYYAVEIRPPPPTPCGSEDGPPVTAPRIRLRDGRFLAYSETGVPRERAAYKIVHCHGFGSTRLDNPRASPELIEELGIYIVGYDRAGYGESDPNPRRSRRSEASDIEELADALELGPRFYLIGFSLGGHAVWASIKYIPDRIAGAAMMAPVINYRWPGFPRHLSEEAYRKQQPGDQWALRVAYYAPWLLHWWMKQSWLPSSTVIKGTTHLPNRLDAQLREYAMKNSGMFEEKRKLATQQGMHESFYRDMMVMFGKWEFDPMDLSQPPFPVHLWHGDEDGLVPVTLQRYICSRLSWIDYHELKETGHYLGGHLVNNGSAARYTPQIACFVMRRLLSTGAMSASSPYSSFLPRKNPSSIRLPHQRRLNGVRFSFPTRFVVVGSSVRCLASFSPAERIKVHNPIVEMDGDEMTRVIWTMIKEKLIFPFLELDIKYYDLGLLNRDATDDRVTVESAEATLKHNVAVKCATITPGTVFREPILCRNVPRIVAGWKKPICIGRHAFGDQYRATDMVVKGPGKLKMVFVPADKGPPVEQDVYEFKGSGIALSMYNVDESIRAFAESSMSMAFAKKWPLYLSTKNTILKKYDGRYEHRLIDDMVAYALKSSGGYVWACKNYDGDVQSDFLAQGFGSLGLMTSVLLSSDGKTLEAEAAHGTVTRHFRLHQRGQETSTNSIASIFAWTRGLEHRAKLDKHEKLQDFVQKLESACIETVESGKMTKDLALLIHGPRVSREFYLNTKEFVDAVAQNLKEKIQVAAVI
;
A
#
# COMPACT_ATOMS: atom_id res chain seq x y z
N MET A 1 41.73 62.28 -19.24
CA MET A 1 43.09 61.81 -19.59
C MET A 1 42.97 60.60 -20.49
N PRO A 2 43.34 60.70 -21.76
CA PRO A 2 43.34 59.61 -22.75
C PRO A 2 44.75 58.98 -22.91
N ALA A 3 44.80 57.81 -23.58
CA ALA A 3 45.97 57.00 -24.03
C ALA A 3 46.98 57.80 -24.91
N PRO A 4 48.19 57.31 -25.36
CA PRO A 4 48.58 55.91 -25.72
C PRO A 4 50.10 55.49 -25.66
N ILE A 5 50.36 54.18 -25.91
CA ILE A 5 51.39 53.48 -26.77
C ILE A 5 52.86 54.03 -26.80
N ILE A 6 53.93 53.23 -26.59
CA ILE A 6 54.79 52.56 -27.62
C ILE A 6 55.71 51.46 -26.98
N ILE A 7 55.85 50.33 -27.70
CA ILE A 7 56.70 49.12 -27.56
C ILE A 7 58.03 49.35 -28.33
N PRO A 8 59.24 48.79 -27.99
CA PRO A 8 59.70 47.49 -28.56
C PRO A 8 60.72 46.58 -27.82
N LEU A 9 60.48 45.26 -28.00
CA LEU A 9 61.42 44.15 -28.36
C LEU A 9 62.25 43.49 -27.21
N LEU A 10 62.45 42.17 -27.05
CA LEU A 10 62.25 40.95 -27.87
C LEU A 10 62.19 39.67 -26.98
N HIS A 11 61.45 38.68 -27.48
CA HIS A 11 61.57 37.20 -27.38
C HIS A 11 61.25 36.39 -26.09
N THR A 12 60.30 35.47 -26.34
CA THR A 12 59.80 34.26 -25.64
C THR A 12 60.74 33.04 -25.83
N PRO A 13 60.48 31.78 -25.36
CA PRO A 13 59.26 31.23 -24.71
C PRO A 13 59.45 30.22 -23.52
N SER A 14 58.33 29.98 -22.81
CA SER A 14 57.82 28.72 -22.21
C SER A 14 58.72 27.79 -21.36
N SER A 15 58.34 27.53 -20.09
CA SER A 15 57.62 26.31 -19.64
C SER A 15 57.68 26.04 -18.11
N LEU A 16 56.51 25.68 -17.56
CA LEU A 16 56.19 24.68 -16.52
C LEU A 16 56.92 24.63 -15.14
N TYR A 17 56.08 24.78 -14.09
CA TYR A 17 56.06 24.18 -12.74
C TYR A 17 57.31 24.13 -11.83
N GLY A 18 57.14 24.68 -10.61
CA GLY A 18 57.55 24.02 -9.35
C GLY A 18 58.56 24.78 -8.47
N PHE A 19 58.08 25.36 -7.36
CA PHE A 19 58.88 25.98 -6.28
C PHE A 19 58.21 25.67 -4.92
N PRO A 20 58.88 25.80 -3.76
CA PRO A 20 59.90 24.88 -3.27
C PRO A 20 59.64 24.49 -1.78
N ARG A 21 60.48 23.62 -1.20
CA ARG A 21 60.65 23.54 0.27
C ARG A 21 62.13 23.59 0.64
N ARG A 22 62.53 24.63 1.37
CA ARG A 22 63.72 24.71 2.20
C ARG A 22 63.33 25.35 3.52
N LEU A 23 63.53 24.62 4.61
CA LEU A 23 63.96 25.13 5.92
C LEU A 23 64.17 23.92 6.82
N LEU A 24 65.44 23.56 7.02
CA LEU A 24 66.03 22.99 8.24
C LEU A 24 67.41 22.41 7.87
N GLU A 25 68.36 23.32 7.70
CA GLU A 25 69.74 23.08 8.15
C GLU A 25 69.79 23.58 9.60
N GLU A 26 70.26 22.75 10.52
CA GLU A 26 71.11 23.25 11.61
C GLU A 26 71.86 22.10 12.29
N PHE A 27 73.19 22.27 12.33
CA PHE A 27 74.20 21.61 13.16
C PHE A 27 74.75 20.21 12.77
N MET A 28 75.83 20.25 12.00
CA MET A 28 77.01 19.38 12.14
C MET A 28 78.10 20.14 12.93
N PRO A 29 79.09 19.44 13.53
CA PRO A 29 80.45 19.76 13.12
C PRO A 29 81.34 18.54 12.81
N THR A 30 81.90 18.63 11.61
CA THR A 30 83.27 18.31 11.15
C THR A 30 84.21 17.46 12.02
N ALA A 31 84.78 16.41 11.39
CA ALA A 31 86.16 15.99 11.65
C ALA A 31 86.80 15.37 10.38
N GLN A 32 87.84 16.02 9.87
CA GLN A 32 88.92 15.42 9.07
C GLN A 32 90.23 15.72 9.82
N ALA A 33 90.88 14.69 10.36
CA ALA A 33 92.31 14.67 10.62
C ALA A 33 92.77 13.23 10.95
N THR A 34 93.91 12.89 10.39
CA THR A 34 94.64 11.62 10.39
C THR A 34 95.27 11.21 11.73
N MET A 35 95.58 9.91 11.80
CA MET A 35 96.66 9.23 12.54
C MET A 35 96.42 8.55 13.90
N ALA A 36 96.76 7.24 13.87
CA ALA A 36 97.51 6.46 14.85
C ALA A 36 96.81 5.78 16.05
N THR A 37 96.83 4.43 15.97
CA THR A 37 97.12 3.44 17.02
C THR A 37 96.04 3.01 18.04
N ALA A 38 96.21 1.75 18.48
CA ALA A 38 95.50 0.95 19.48
C ALA A 38 94.18 0.28 19.01
N SER A 39 94.21 -0.88 18.36
CA SER A 39 94.54 -2.25 18.84
C SER A 39 93.44 -2.92 19.68
N GLU A 40 92.80 -3.90 19.05
CA GLU A 40 92.51 -5.22 19.62
C GLU A 40 91.67 -5.33 20.91
N LEU A 41 90.57 -4.59 21.02
CA LEU A 41 89.53 -4.92 22.00
C LEU A 41 88.12 -4.49 21.55
N ASP A 42 87.72 -4.78 20.30
CA ASP A 42 86.28 -4.75 19.96
C ASP A 42 85.84 -5.59 18.74
N ASN A 43 86.65 -6.57 18.33
CA ASN A 43 86.38 -7.39 17.14
C ASN A 43 85.32 -8.49 17.32
N LYS A 44 84.76 -8.64 18.52
CA LYS A 44 83.58 -9.51 18.77
C LYS A 44 82.25 -8.74 18.80
N HIS A 45 82.26 -7.44 19.07
CA HIS A 45 81.04 -6.62 19.06
C HIS A 45 80.73 -6.00 17.69
N ARG A 46 81.74 -5.71 16.85
CA ARG A 46 81.52 -5.11 15.52
C ARG A 46 80.80 -6.01 14.49
N SER A 47 80.95 -7.34 14.55
CA SER A 47 80.20 -8.22 13.62
C SER A 47 78.74 -8.42 14.05
N PHE A 48 78.47 -8.42 15.37
CA PHE A 48 77.12 -8.50 15.92
C PHE A 48 76.38 -7.15 15.80
N LEU A 49 77.06 -6.02 16.04
CA LEU A 49 76.51 -4.66 15.87
C LEU A 49 76.29 -4.30 14.39
N GLY A 50 77.15 -4.75 13.46
CA GLY A 50 76.93 -4.54 12.03
C GLY A 50 75.75 -5.33 11.47
N GLY A 51 75.52 -6.55 11.97
CA GLY A 51 74.32 -7.33 11.68
C GLY A 51 73.07 -6.74 12.32
N ALA A 52 73.13 -6.40 13.62
CA ALA A 52 72.02 -5.81 14.37
C ALA A 52 71.63 -4.40 13.88
N ALA A 53 72.59 -3.56 13.49
CA ALA A 53 72.31 -2.24 12.92
C ALA A 53 71.75 -2.32 11.50
N LYS A 54 72.20 -3.28 10.67
CA LYS A 54 71.57 -3.55 9.36
C LYS A 54 70.17 -4.13 9.51
N LEU A 55 69.95 -5.02 10.48
CA LEU A 55 68.63 -5.52 10.86
C LEU A 55 67.72 -4.40 11.39
N ALA A 56 68.25 -3.48 12.21
CA ALA A 56 67.51 -2.34 12.74
C ALA A 56 67.16 -1.33 11.64
N MET A 57 68.07 -1.07 10.70
CA MET A 57 67.82 -0.22 9.53
C MET A 57 66.81 -0.85 8.57
N ALA A 58 66.93 -2.16 8.30
CA ALA A 58 65.97 -2.89 7.50
C ALA A 58 64.59 -2.95 8.18
N ALA A 59 64.55 -3.15 9.50
CA ALA A 59 63.32 -3.10 10.29
C ALA A 59 62.71 -1.69 10.30
N ALA A 60 63.51 -0.64 10.47
CA ALA A 60 63.04 0.75 10.41
C ALA A 60 62.53 1.13 9.01
N PHE A 61 63.19 0.67 7.95
CA PHE A 61 62.73 0.84 6.58
C PHE A 61 61.43 0.06 6.32
N LEU A 62 61.32 -1.20 6.78
CA LEU A 62 60.10 -1.99 6.68
C LEU A 62 58.95 -1.40 7.49
N VAL A 63 59.22 -0.87 8.70
CA VAL A 63 58.24 -0.16 9.52
C VAL A 63 57.84 1.15 8.85
N GLY A 64 58.78 1.89 8.26
CA GLY A 64 58.51 3.11 7.50
C GLY A 64 57.65 2.82 6.27
N LEU A 65 57.97 1.77 5.51
CA LEU A 65 57.23 1.32 4.34
C LEU A 65 55.85 0.77 4.71
N ALA A 66 55.74 0.00 5.81
CA ALA A 66 54.47 -0.46 6.34
C ALA A 66 53.61 0.69 6.88
N SER A 67 54.21 1.68 7.53
CA SER A 67 53.51 2.87 8.04
C SER A 67 53.05 3.76 6.88
N TRP A 68 53.86 3.92 5.84
CA TRP A 68 53.50 4.61 4.62
C TRP A 68 52.37 3.89 3.88
N TYR A 69 52.50 2.56 3.68
CA TYR A 69 51.45 1.75 3.06
C TYR A 69 50.15 1.79 3.86
N TYR A 70 50.24 1.74 5.19
CA TYR A 70 49.08 1.91 6.06
C TYR A 70 48.44 3.30 5.89
N ALA A 71 49.24 4.36 5.86
CA ALA A 71 48.74 5.73 5.75
C ALA A 71 48.12 6.06 4.38
N VAL A 72 48.62 5.45 3.29
CA VAL A 72 48.20 5.76 1.91
C VAL A 72 47.14 4.79 1.39
N GLU A 73 47.29 3.49 1.65
CA GLU A 73 46.42 2.46 1.07
C GLU A 73 45.38 1.92 2.05
N ILE A 74 45.74 1.76 3.34
CA ILE A 74 44.84 1.16 4.33
C ILE A 74 43.92 2.19 4.96
N ARG A 75 44.48 3.33 5.36
CA ARG A 75 43.75 4.40 6.02
C ARG A 75 42.74 4.99 5.03
N PRO A 76 41.45 5.05 5.37
CA PRO A 76 40.46 5.69 4.53
C PRO A 76 40.77 7.19 4.36
N PRO A 77 40.42 7.78 3.21
CA PRO A 77 40.55 9.21 3.01
C PRO A 77 39.71 9.97 4.04
N PRO A 78 40.10 11.20 4.42
CA PRO A 78 39.27 12.03 5.28
C PRO A 78 37.91 12.29 4.62
N PRO A 79 36.83 12.46 5.40
CA PRO A 79 35.56 12.87 4.85
C PRO A 79 35.66 14.23 4.16
N THR A 80 34.74 14.49 3.24
CA THR A 80 34.50 15.79 2.61
C THR A 80 33.14 16.33 3.06
N PRO A 81 33.04 16.97 4.25
CA PRO A 81 31.77 17.44 4.78
C PRO A 81 31.07 18.42 3.83
N CYS A 82 29.76 18.32 3.71
CA CYS A 82 29.01 19.24 2.86
C CYS A 82 29.06 20.67 3.45
N GLY A 83 29.46 21.63 2.62
CA GLY A 83 29.64 23.05 2.99
C GLY A 83 31.05 23.43 3.44
N SER A 84 32.03 22.52 3.42
CA SER A 84 33.45 22.90 3.52
C SER A 84 33.97 23.53 2.23
N GLU A 85 35.13 24.23 2.28
CA GLU A 85 35.74 24.94 1.14
C GLU A 85 35.90 24.05 -0.12
N ASP A 86 36.31 22.79 0.07
CA ASP A 86 36.43 21.78 -1.01
C ASP A 86 35.29 20.73 -0.99
N GLY A 87 34.21 20.98 -0.25
CA GLY A 87 33.11 20.04 -0.03
C GLY A 87 31.91 20.25 -0.96
N PRO A 88 31.04 19.23 -1.13
CA PRO A 88 29.77 19.40 -1.85
C PRO A 88 28.91 20.51 -1.21
N PRO A 89 28.08 21.23 -1.99
CA PRO A 89 27.23 22.28 -1.45
C PRO A 89 26.13 21.69 -0.55
N VAL A 90 25.71 22.48 0.42
CA VAL A 90 24.56 22.18 1.27
C VAL A 90 23.31 22.69 0.59
N THR A 91 22.37 21.80 0.32
CA THR A 91 21.10 22.07 -0.35
C THR A 91 19.89 21.59 0.45
N ALA A 92 20.10 20.67 1.40
CA ALA A 92 19.07 20.15 2.29
C ALA A 92 18.84 21.06 3.51
N PRO A 93 17.63 21.05 4.10
CA PRO A 93 17.49 21.49 5.48
C PRO A 93 18.29 20.55 6.40
N ARG A 94 18.96 21.13 7.39
CA ARG A 94 19.77 20.40 8.36
C ARG A 94 19.49 20.88 9.78
N ILE A 95 19.55 19.97 10.74
CA ILE A 95 19.57 20.28 12.17
C ILE A 95 21.00 20.11 12.72
N ARG A 96 21.35 20.90 13.73
CA ARG A 96 22.64 20.78 14.42
C ARG A 96 22.46 19.92 15.68
N LEU A 97 23.23 18.85 15.78
CA LEU A 97 23.30 17.97 16.94
C LEU A 97 24.14 18.59 18.06
N ARG A 98 23.98 18.08 19.28
CA ARG A 98 24.71 18.52 20.48
C ARG A 98 26.22 18.33 20.36
N ASP A 99 26.66 17.33 19.61
CA ASP A 99 28.08 17.08 19.34
C ASP A 99 28.66 17.97 18.22
N GLY A 100 27.84 18.85 17.65
CA GLY A 100 28.24 19.84 16.64
C GLY A 100 28.05 19.38 15.19
N ARG A 101 27.77 18.09 14.94
CA ARG A 101 27.45 17.56 13.61
C ARG A 101 26.11 18.08 13.10
N PHE A 102 25.93 18.07 11.77
CA PHE A 102 24.65 18.33 11.13
C PHE A 102 24.00 17.04 10.61
N LEU A 103 22.68 16.91 10.78
CA LEU A 103 21.87 15.90 10.07
C LEU A 103 20.96 16.57 9.05
N ALA A 104 21.05 16.12 7.81
CA ALA A 104 20.15 16.49 6.73
C ALA A 104 18.87 15.66 6.75
N TYR A 105 17.74 16.30 6.45
CA TYR A 105 16.43 15.65 6.46
C TYR A 105 15.53 16.12 5.32
N SER A 106 14.42 15.42 5.13
CA SER A 106 13.35 15.80 4.24
C SER A 106 12.00 15.52 4.91
N GLU A 107 11.05 16.42 4.69
CA GLU A 107 9.71 16.35 5.26
C GLU A 107 8.70 16.05 4.17
N THR A 108 7.77 15.14 4.45
CA THR A 108 6.70 14.77 3.55
C THR A 108 5.42 14.50 4.32
N GLY A 109 4.26 14.66 3.68
CA GLY A 109 2.96 14.43 4.29
C GLY A 109 2.26 15.71 4.70
N VAL A 110 1.37 15.63 5.69
CA VAL A 110 0.64 16.82 6.17
C VAL A 110 1.57 17.74 6.97
N PRO A 111 1.32 19.07 6.99
CA PRO A 111 2.01 19.99 7.88
C PRO A 111 2.11 19.48 9.33
N ARG A 112 3.31 19.60 9.90
CA ARG A 112 3.68 19.01 11.20
C ARG A 112 2.77 19.47 12.34
N GLU A 113 2.27 20.70 12.27
CA GLU A 113 1.43 21.36 13.26
C GLU A 113 0.03 20.74 13.34
N ARG A 114 -0.46 20.16 12.24
CA ARG A 114 -1.76 19.48 12.15
C ARG A 114 -1.66 17.95 12.11
N ALA A 115 -0.43 17.41 12.19
CA ALA A 115 -0.19 15.98 12.09
C ALA A 115 -0.64 15.26 13.37
N ALA A 116 -1.50 14.24 13.22
CA ALA A 116 -1.88 13.34 14.31
C ALA A 116 -0.78 12.30 14.58
N TYR A 117 -0.06 11.89 13.54
CA TYR A 117 1.03 10.92 13.63
C TYR A 117 2.29 11.47 12.99
N LYS A 118 3.39 11.48 13.75
CA LYS A 118 4.70 11.93 13.31
C LYS A 118 5.64 10.73 13.26
N ILE A 119 6.19 10.47 12.09
CA ILE A 119 6.97 9.27 11.78
C ILE A 119 8.39 9.68 11.39
N VAL A 120 9.39 9.07 12.01
CA VAL A 120 10.79 9.12 11.54
C VAL A 120 11.06 7.88 10.70
N HIS A 121 11.46 8.08 9.44
CA HIS A 121 11.82 7.01 8.52
C HIS A 121 13.33 6.80 8.46
N CYS A 122 13.75 5.56 8.75
CA CYS A 122 15.13 5.11 8.65
C CYS A 122 15.33 4.36 7.32
N HIS A 123 16.03 4.98 6.37
CA HIS A 123 16.16 4.50 4.98
C HIS A 123 16.94 3.18 4.83
N GLY A 124 16.92 2.57 3.65
CA GLY A 124 17.68 1.36 3.33
C GLY A 124 19.19 1.59 3.11
N PHE A 125 19.93 0.52 2.81
CA PHE A 125 21.31 0.63 2.37
C PHE A 125 21.38 1.23 0.96
N GLY A 126 22.24 2.23 0.74
CA GLY A 126 22.33 2.92 -0.56
C GLY A 126 21.20 3.90 -0.87
N SER A 127 20.29 4.14 0.09
CA SER A 127 19.21 5.13 0.02
C SER A 127 19.57 6.42 0.77
N THR A 128 18.70 7.42 0.71
CA THR A 128 18.88 8.73 1.38
C THR A 128 17.60 9.21 2.06
N ARG A 129 17.63 10.41 2.66
CA ARG A 129 16.49 11.13 3.23
C ARG A 129 15.29 11.27 2.30
N LEU A 130 15.49 11.13 0.99
CA LEU A 130 14.44 11.30 -0.03
C LEU A 130 13.65 10.01 -0.31
N ASP A 131 14.11 8.86 0.21
CA ASP A 131 13.50 7.55 -0.05
C ASP A 131 12.43 7.19 1.00
N ASN A 132 11.53 8.12 1.34
CA ASN A 132 10.43 7.86 2.28
C ASN A 132 9.45 6.80 1.73
N PRO A 133 8.80 6.00 2.60
CA PRO A 133 7.80 5.03 2.18
C PRO A 133 6.64 5.77 1.51
N ARG A 134 6.32 5.39 0.27
CA ARG A 134 5.35 6.10 -0.55
C ARG A 134 3.92 5.71 -0.19
N ALA A 135 3.31 6.29 0.82
CA ALA A 135 1.88 6.11 1.05
C ALA A 135 1.03 6.95 0.08
N SER A 136 -0.24 6.56 -0.12
CA SER A 136 -1.16 7.33 -0.95
C SER A 136 -1.47 8.68 -0.29
N PRO A 137 -1.60 9.78 -1.05
CA PRO A 137 -1.92 11.09 -0.49
C PRO A 137 -3.21 11.08 0.33
N GLU A 138 -4.19 10.25 -0.05
CA GLU A 138 -5.46 10.10 0.65
C GLU A 138 -5.26 9.50 2.03
N LEU A 139 -4.39 8.48 2.18
CA LEU A 139 -4.07 7.90 3.48
C LEU A 139 -3.34 8.89 4.38
N ILE A 140 -2.37 9.60 3.81
CA ILE A 140 -1.57 10.59 4.51
C ILE A 140 -2.49 11.68 5.08
N GLU A 141 -3.42 12.20 4.29
CA GLU A 141 -4.38 13.22 4.73
C GLU A 141 -5.42 12.63 5.70
N GLU A 142 -5.95 11.42 5.43
CA GLU A 142 -6.96 10.74 6.27
C GLU A 142 -6.47 10.53 7.70
N LEU A 143 -5.23 10.06 7.85
CA LEU A 143 -4.64 9.78 9.15
C LEU A 143 -3.86 10.97 9.72
N GLY A 144 -3.67 12.05 8.95
CA GLY A 144 -2.85 13.19 9.36
C GLY A 144 -1.39 12.80 9.62
N ILE A 145 -0.76 12.12 8.65
CA ILE A 145 0.61 11.59 8.76
C ILE A 145 1.62 12.63 8.31
N TYR A 146 2.59 12.90 9.18
CA TYR A 146 3.82 13.61 8.87
C TYR A 146 5.00 12.63 8.91
N ILE A 147 5.84 12.63 7.89
CA ILE A 147 7.01 11.75 7.77
C ILE A 147 8.26 12.60 7.58
N VAL A 148 9.24 12.38 8.46
CA VAL A 148 10.60 12.90 8.28
C VAL A 148 11.55 11.76 7.94
N GLY A 149 12.20 11.84 6.78
CA GLY A 149 13.34 11.00 6.42
C GLY A 149 14.63 11.77 6.68
N TYR A 150 15.68 11.12 7.17
CA TYR A 150 16.98 11.76 7.40
C TYR A 150 18.10 11.00 6.72
N ASP A 151 19.17 11.70 6.36
CA ASP A 151 20.40 11.06 5.94
C ASP A 151 21.13 10.58 7.19
N ARG A 152 21.43 9.28 7.30
CA ARG A 152 22.26 8.79 8.42
C ARG A 152 23.65 9.43 8.40
N ALA A 153 24.35 9.47 9.54
CA ALA A 153 25.67 10.05 9.61
C ALA A 153 26.64 9.47 8.54
N GLY A 154 27.19 10.34 7.70
CA GLY A 154 28.05 10.01 6.56
C GLY A 154 27.32 9.74 5.23
N TYR A 155 25.98 9.72 5.22
CA TYR A 155 25.17 9.70 3.99
C TYR A 155 24.78 11.11 3.56
N GLY A 156 24.64 11.31 2.25
CA GLY A 156 24.10 12.55 1.70
C GLY A 156 24.78 13.78 2.28
N GLU A 157 23.97 14.63 2.91
CA GLU A 157 24.43 15.91 3.46
C GLU A 157 24.55 15.92 5.00
N SER A 158 24.46 14.75 5.64
CA SER A 158 24.63 14.57 7.09
C SER A 158 26.08 14.29 7.47
N ASP A 159 26.66 15.11 8.33
CA ASP A 159 28.06 15.03 8.71
C ASP A 159 28.47 13.61 9.16
N PRO A 160 29.71 13.19 8.87
CA PRO A 160 30.16 11.86 9.20
C PRO A 160 30.39 11.73 10.70
N ASN A 161 30.12 10.53 11.23
CA ASN A 161 30.43 10.20 12.62
C ASN A 161 31.50 9.08 12.65
N PRO A 162 32.78 9.42 12.87
CA PRO A 162 33.85 8.42 12.94
C PRO A 162 33.66 7.37 14.05
N ARG A 163 32.87 7.72 15.08
CA ARG A 163 32.55 6.86 16.24
C ARG A 163 31.12 6.31 16.17
N ARG A 164 30.52 6.25 14.98
CA ARG A 164 29.15 5.78 14.79
C ARG A 164 28.94 4.41 15.44
N SER A 165 27.85 4.30 16.19
CA SER A 165 27.43 3.12 16.94
C SER A 165 25.90 3.02 16.92
N ARG A 166 25.35 1.90 17.39
CA ARG A 166 23.90 1.75 17.56
C ARG A 166 23.35 2.84 18.49
N ARG A 167 24.07 3.12 19.59
CA ARG A 167 23.68 4.17 20.54
C ARG A 167 23.65 5.55 19.90
N SER A 168 24.69 5.92 19.14
CA SER A 168 24.72 7.23 18.49
C SER A 168 23.62 7.35 17.42
N GLU A 169 23.28 6.27 16.71
CA GLU A 169 22.16 6.28 15.75
C GLU A 169 20.81 6.57 16.45
N ALA A 170 20.56 5.94 17.61
CA ALA A 170 19.37 6.21 18.40
C ALA A 170 19.35 7.65 18.93
N SER A 171 20.49 8.17 19.40
CA SER A 171 20.62 9.57 19.83
C SER A 171 20.41 10.56 18.68
N ASP A 172 20.95 10.27 17.49
CA ASP A 172 20.76 11.08 16.28
C ASP A 172 19.26 11.19 15.91
N ILE A 173 18.51 10.09 16.02
CA ILE A 173 17.04 10.06 15.82
C ILE A 173 16.31 10.88 16.90
N GLU A 174 16.72 10.73 18.16
CA GLU A 174 16.12 11.47 19.28
C GLU A 174 16.31 12.98 19.14
N GLU A 175 17.53 13.41 18.84
CA GLU A 175 17.87 14.82 18.66
C GLU A 175 17.21 15.42 17.41
N LEU A 176 17.08 14.63 16.32
CA LEU A 176 16.28 15.02 15.16
C LEU A 176 14.81 15.27 15.55
N ALA A 177 14.23 14.34 16.31
CA ALA A 177 12.84 14.46 16.74
C ALA A 177 12.61 15.66 17.67
N ASP A 178 13.57 15.96 18.55
CA ASP A 178 13.54 17.12 19.44
C ASP A 178 13.67 18.43 18.65
N ALA A 179 14.65 18.51 17.75
CA ALA A 179 14.90 19.71 16.92
C ALA A 179 13.73 20.03 15.99
N LEU A 180 12.98 19.01 15.57
CA LEU A 180 11.77 19.16 14.76
C LEU A 180 10.49 19.18 15.58
N GLU A 181 10.56 19.23 16.92
CA GLU A 181 9.38 19.31 17.79
C GLU A 181 8.33 18.22 17.49
N LEU A 182 8.79 16.97 17.29
CA LEU A 182 7.90 15.85 17.02
C LEU A 182 7.06 15.46 18.25
N GLY A 183 7.37 16.02 19.41
CA GLY A 183 6.69 15.76 20.67
C GLY A 183 7.37 14.67 21.50
N PRO A 184 6.75 14.29 22.63
CA PRO A 184 7.39 13.37 23.59
C PRO A 184 7.56 11.96 23.02
N ARG A 185 6.64 11.52 22.15
CA ARG A 185 6.70 10.21 21.48
C ARG A 185 6.38 10.31 20.00
N PHE A 186 7.10 9.55 19.18
CA PHE A 186 6.94 9.50 17.72
C PHE A 186 7.06 8.06 17.20
N TYR A 187 6.66 7.82 15.95
CA TYR A 187 6.69 6.50 15.35
C TYR A 187 7.96 6.27 14.54
N LEU A 188 8.39 5.02 14.42
CA LEU A 188 9.54 4.64 13.61
C LEU A 188 9.15 3.69 12.48
N ILE A 189 9.70 3.91 11.30
CA ILE A 189 9.68 2.94 10.20
C ILE A 189 11.11 2.72 9.71
N GLY A 190 11.61 1.49 9.79
CA GLY A 190 12.92 1.11 9.26
C GLY A 190 12.80 0.19 8.06
N PHE A 191 13.34 0.58 6.91
CA PHE A 191 13.40 -0.26 5.71
C PHE A 191 14.78 -0.88 5.53
N SER A 192 14.86 -2.18 5.27
CA SER A 192 16.12 -2.88 4.99
C SER A 192 17.15 -2.62 6.09
N LEU A 193 18.31 -2.04 5.76
CA LEU A 193 19.33 -1.70 6.75
C LEU A 193 18.81 -0.72 7.81
N GLY A 194 17.81 0.11 7.51
CA GLY A 194 17.15 0.99 8.49
C GLY A 194 16.55 0.25 9.70
N GLY A 195 16.32 -1.07 9.62
CA GLY A 195 15.92 -1.88 10.77
C GLY A 195 16.91 -1.83 11.94
N HIS A 196 18.21 -1.64 11.70
CA HIS A 196 19.19 -1.53 12.79
C HIS A 196 18.97 -0.30 13.67
N ALA A 197 18.53 0.80 13.06
CA ALA A 197 18.21 2.02 13.77
C ALA A 197 16.97 1.81 14.66
N VAL A 198 15.97 1.07 14.16
CA VAL A 198 14.80 0.68 14.96
C VAL A 198 15.19 -0.18 16.16
N TRP A 199 16.02 -1.20 15.97
CA TRP A 199 16.53 -2.02 17.08
C TRP A 199 17.30 -1.19 18.13
N ALA A 200 18.14 -0.25 17.65
CA ALA A 200 18.85 0.65 18.53
C ALA A 200 17.91 1.58 19.31
N SER A 201 16.87 2.11 18.67
CA SER A 201 15.89 2.97 19.33
C SER A 201 15.06 2.21 20.36
N ILE A 202 14.67 0.96 20.10
CA ILE A 202 14.01 0.10 21.09
C ILE A 202 14.91 -0.10 22.32
N LYS A 203 16.23 -0.25 22.12
CA LYS A 203 17.18 -0.45 23.22
C LYS A 203 17.45 0.82 24.03
N TYR A 204 17.67 1.95 23.36
CA TYR A 204 18.27 3.14 23.99
C TYR A 204 17.29 4.27 24.26
N ILE A 205 16.23 4.39 23.48
CA ILE A 205 15.22 5.46 23.64
C ILE A 205 13.77 4.90 23.61
N PRO A 206 13.47 3.76 24.27
CA PRO A 206 12.14 3.14 24.18
C PRO A 206 11.00 4.09 24.60
N ASP A 207 11.27 4.97 25.58
CA ASP A 207 10.28 5.92 26.10
C ASP A 207 9.87 6.99 25.08
N ARG A 208 10.69 7.21 24.03
CA ARG A 208 10.42 8.15 22.93
C ARG A 208 9.61 7.54 21.79
N ILE A 209 9.40 6.22 21.79
CA ILE A 209 8.77 5.53 20.65
C ILE A 209 7.30 5.25 20.94
N ALA A 210 6.41 5.69 20.05
CA ALA A 210 4.96 5.44 20.11
C ALA A 210 4.56 4.12 19.43
N GLY A 211 5.34 3.68 18.45
CA GLY A 211 5.20 2.41 17.73
C GLY A 211 6.33 2.27 16.71
N ALA A 212 6.70 1.04 16.36
CA ALA A 212 7.76 0.76 15.40
C ALA A 212 7.33 -0.25 14.33
N ALA A 213 7.76 -0.01 13.09
CA ALA A 213 7.64 -0.95 11.98
C ALA A 213 9.02 -1.20 11.36
N MET A 214 9.30 -2.45 11.04
CA MET A 214 10.47 -2.85 10.26
C MET A 214 10.03 -3.55 8.98
N MET A 215 10.61 -3.17 7.85
CA MET A 215 10.26 -3.69 6.53
C MET A 215 11.52 -4.30 5.90
N ALA A 216 11.48 -5.61 5.65
CA ALA A 216 12.61 -6.43 5.19
C ALA A 216 13.93 -6.19 5.96
N PRO A 217 13.95 -6.11 7.31
CA PRO A 217 15.10 -5.62 8.05
C PRO A 217 16.35 -6.48 7.86
N VAL A 218 17.52 -5.86 7.66
CA VAL A 218 18.81 -6.57 7.53
C VAL A 218 19.18 -7.25 8.85
N ILE A 219 19.90 -8.38 8.76
CA ILE A 219 20.25 -9.23 9.90
C ILE A 219 21.77 -9.33 10.05
N ASN A 220 22.25 -9.31 11.29
CA ASN A 220 23.62 -9.70 11.58
C ASN A 220 23.67 -11.20 11.88
N TYR A 221 24.28 -11.97 10.97
CA TYR A 221 24.45 -13.43 11.07
C TYR A 221 25.23 -13.90 12.31
N ARG A 222 25.84 -12.99 13.07
CA ARG A 222 26.67 -13.30 14.25
C ARG A 222 26.03 -12.85 15.57
N TRP A 223 24.74 -12.50 15.58
CA TRP A 223 24.01 -12.29 16.84
C TRP A 223 24.00 -13.57 17.68
N PRO A 224 24.46 -13.54 18.95
CA PRO A 224 24.60 -14.71 19.81
C PRO A 224 23.32 -15.54 20.03
N GLY A 225 22.13 -14.93 19.96
CA GLY A 225 20.85 -15.58 20.19
C GLY A 225 20.43 -16.55 19.07
N PHE A 226 21.12 -16.53 17.92
CA PHE A 226 20.87 -17.50 16.85
C PHE A 226 21.51 -18.85 17.13
N PRO A 227 20.82 -19.97 16.83
CA PRO A 227 21.45 -21.27 16.75
C PRO A 227 22.54 -21.25 15.67
N ARG A 228 23.77 -21.68 16.01
CA ARG A 228 24.93 -21.61 15.10
C ARG A 228 24.65 -22.25 13.73
N HIS A 229 23.98 -23.39 13.69
CA HIS A 229 23.66 -24.08 12.45
C HIS A 229 22.77 -23.24 11.52
N LEU A 230 21.76 -22.55 12.09
CA LEU A 230 20.80 -21.75 11.35
C LEU A 230 21.46 -20.50 10.76
N SER A 231 22.24 -19.78 11.57
CA SER A 231 22.94 -18.58 11.10
C SER A 231 24.06 -18.89 10.12
N GLU A 232 24.80 -20.00 10.31
CA GLU A 232 25.80 -20.47 9.35
C GLU A 232 25.19 -20.88 8.02
N GLU A 233 24.05 -21.59 8.02
CA GLU A 233 23.37 -21.98 6.78
C GLU A 233 22.90 -20.74 5.99
N ALA A 234 22.26 -19.79 6.67
CA ALA A 234 21.82 -18.54 6.05
C ALA A 234 23.01 -17.71 5.52
N TYR A 235 24.13 -17.68 6.26
CA TYR A 235 25.35 -17.00 5.83
C TYR A 235 26.02 -17.68 4.63
N ARG A 236 26.05 -19.02 4.57
CA ARG A 236 26.63 -19.78 3.44
C ARG A 236 25.86 -19.61 2.14
N LYS A 237 24.56 -19.25 2.20
CA LYS A 237 23.74 -18.92 1.02
C LYS A 237 24.11 -17.59 0.37
N GLN A 238 24.83 -16.72 1.08
CA GLN A 238 25.32 -15.45 0.52
C GLN A 238 26.41 -15.69 -0.53
N GLN A 239 26.54 -14.77 -1.49
CA GLN A 239 27.61 -14.84 -2.48
C GLN A 239 28.98 -14.75 -1.81
N PRO A 240 30.03 -15.42 -2.34
CA PRO A 240 31.36 -15.42 -1.72
C PRO A 240 31.93 -14.01 -1.45
N GLY A 241 31.65 -13.05 -2.33
CA GLY A 241 32.03 -11.65 -2.15
C GLY A 241 31.39 -11.00 -0.92
N ASP A 242 30.09 -11.22 -0.71
CA ASP A 242 29.40 -10.72 0.48
C ASP A 242 29.87 -11.46 1.74
N GLN A 243 30.05 -12.78 1.70
CA GLN A 243 30.60 -13.52 2.83
C GLN A 243 31.93 -12.90 3.31
N TRP A 244 32.87 -12.66 2.40
CA TRP A 244 34.16 -12.04 2.74
C TRP A 244 34.01 -10.60 3.22
N ALA A 245 33.26 -9.76 2.52
CA ALA A 245 33.08 -8.37 2.92
C ALA A 245 32.48 -8.25 4.34
N LEU A 246 31.47 -9.07 4.67
CA LEU A 246 30.87 -9.13 6.01
C LEU A 246 31.83 -9.71 7.06
N ARG A 247 32.70 -10.65 6.68
CA ARG A 247 33.73 -11.21 7.57
C ARG A 247 34.78 -10.15 7.92
N VAL A 248 35.25 -9.39 6.94
CA VAL A 248 36.19 -8.29 7.15
C VAL A 248 35.54 -7.20 8.00
N ALA A 249 34.28 -6.82 7.71
CA ALA A 249 33.53 -5.87 8.52
C ALA A 249 33.42 -6.30 10.00
N TYR A 250 33.29 -7.60 10.28
CA TYR A 250 33.19 -8.12 11.65
C TYR A 250 34.55 -8.24 12.38
N TYR A 251 35.55 -8.87 11.74
CA TYR A 251 36.82 -9.21 12.42
C TYR A 251 37.90 -8.15 12.27
N ALA A 252 37.92 -7.43 11.15
CA ALA A 252 38.93 -6.43 10.82
C ALA A 252 38.30 -5.19 10.16
N PRO A 253 37.35 -4.50 10.83
CA PRO A 253 36.64 -3.36 10.24
C PRO A 253 37.58 -2.25 9.77
N TRP A 254 38.73 -2.08 10.42
CA TRP A 254 39.77 -1.12 10.03
C TRP A 254 40.40 -1.40 8.65
N LEU A 255 40.33 -2.65 8.16
CA LEU A 255 40.84 -3.07 6.86
C LEU A 255 39.77 -3.03 5.75
N LEU A 256 38.50 -2.79 6.10
CA LEU A 256 37.40 -2.90 5.14
C LEU A 256 37.53 -1.94 3.96
N HIS A 257 38.00 -0.71 4.19
CA HIS A 257 38.22 0.26 3.11
C HIS A 257 39.20 -0.28 2.07
N TRP A 258 40.38 -0.70 2.51
CA TRP A 258 41.41 -1.27 1.66
C TRP A 258 40.92 -2.49 0.90
N TRP A 259 40.26 -3.42 1.61
CA TRP A 259 39.72 -4.65 1.05
C TRP A 259 38.77 -4.35 -0.10
N MET A 260 37.82 -3.44 0.11
CA MET A 260 36.79 -3.10 -0.86
C MET A 260 37.32 -2.31 -2.07
N LYS A 261 38.50 -1.68 -1.96
CA LYS A 261 39.20 -1.00 -3.06
C LYS A 261 39.91 -1.98 -4.00
N GLN A 262 40.27 -3.18 -3.53
CA GLN A 262 41.01 -4.15 -4.33
C GLN A 262 40.10 -4.82 -5.37
N SER A 263 40.41 -4.65 -6.65
CA SER A 263 39.66 -5.29 -7.75
C SER A 263 39.78 -6.82 -7.77
N TRP A 264 40.89 -7.35 -7.25
CA TRP A 264 41.21 -8.78 -7.22
C TRP A 264 40.65 -9.51 -6.00
N LEU A 265 40.10 -8.79 -5.00
CA LEU A 265 39.46 -9.40 -3.84
C LEU A 265 37.94 -9.57 -4.04
N PRO A 266 37.34 -10.61 -3.45
CA PRO A 266 35.89 -10.74 -3.40
C PRO A 266 35.27 -9.52 -2.70
N SER A 267 34.32 -8.86 -3.36
CA SER A 267 33.69 -7.62 -2.89
C SER A 267 32.17 -7.73 -2.95
N SER A 268 31.47 -6.92 -2.16
CA SER A 268 30.03 -7.05 -1.95
C SER A 268 29.23 -6.93 -3.25
N THR A 269 28.38 -7.92 -3.50
CA THR A 269 27.51 -7.93 -4.68
C THR A 269 26.44 -6.86 -4.58
N VAL A 270 26.02 -6.49 -3.36
CA VAL A 270 25.04 -5.42 -3.09
C VAL A 270 25.59 -4.07 -3.53
N ILE A 271 26.84 -3.76 -3.16
CA ILE A 271 27.53 -2.51 -3.56
C ILE A 271 27.81 -2.48 -5.07
N LYS A 272 28.13 -3.64 -5.65
CA LYS A 272 28.31 -3.78 -7.11
C LYS A 272 26.99 -3.75 -7.89
N GLY A 273 25.85 -3.93 -7.22
CA GLY A 273 24.54 -4.05 -7.88
C GLY A 273 24.38 -5.35 -8.67
N THR A 274 25.08 -6.42 -8.28
CA THR A 274 25.15 -7.72 -8.99
C THR A 274 24.54 -8.88 -8.20
N THR A 275 23.92 -8.60 -7.05
CA THR A 275 23.28 -9.64 -6.23
C THR A 275 22.17 -10.33 -7.01
N HIS A 276 22.14 -11.66 -6.94
CA HIS A 276 21.07 -12.47 -7.51
C HIS A 276 19.77 -12.26 -6.71
N LEU A 277 18.70 -11.88 -7.39
CA LEU A 277 17.37 -11.67 -6.83
C LEU A 277 16.46 -12.80 -7.36
N PRO A 278 16.09 -13.79 -6.53
CA PRO A 278 15.27 -14.92 -6.96
C PRO A 278 13.83 -14.49 -7.26
N ASN A 279 13.31 -13.50 -6.52
CA ASN A 279 12.01 -12.92 -6.80
C ASN A 279 12.04 -12.14 -8.14
N ARG A 280 11.11 -12.48 -9.03
CA ARG A 280 11.05 -11.94 -10.39
C ARG A 280 10.83 -10.42 -10.41
N LEU A 281 9.97 -9.90 -9.53
CA LEU A 281 9.64 -8.47 -9.50
C LEU A 281 10.82 -7.64 -9.01
N ASP A 282 11.51 -8.10 -7.96
CA ASP A 282 12.73 -7.47 -7.48
C ASP A 282 13.83 -7.42 -8.56
N ALA A 283 14.00 -8.52 -9.31
CA ALA A 283 14.93 -8.58 -10.42
C ALA A 283 14.56 -7.56 -11.52
N GLN A 284 13.28 -7.46 -11.89
CA GLN A 284 12.78 -6.49 -12.88
C GLN A 284 12.93 -5.04 -12.40
N LEU A 285 12.62 -4.75 -11.14
CA LEU A 285 12.79 -3.41 -10.55
C LEU A 285 14.26 -2.99 -10.55
N ARG A 286 15.16 -3.92 -10.22
CA ARG A 286 16.61 -3.69 -10.29
C ARG A 286 17.05 -3.45 -11.74
N GLU A 287 16.62 -4.27 -12.67
CA GLU A 287 16.97 -4.15 -14.09
C GLU A 287 16.48 -2.82 -14.68
N TYR A 288 15.24 -2.42 -14.35
CA TYR A 288 14.69 -1.13 -14.75
C TYR A 288 15.47 0.06 -14.16
N ALA A 289 15.84 -0.03 -12.89
CA ALA A 289 16.65 1.01 -12.24
C ALA A 289 18.04 1.13 -12.88
N MET A 290 18.63 0.01 -13.34
CA MET A 290 19.93 -0.03 -14.00
C MET A 290 19.88 0.41 -15.47
N LYS A 291 18.83 0.03 -16.22
CA LYS A 291 18.64 0.39 -17.64
C LYS A 291 18.32 1.87 -17.84
N ASN A 292 17.64 2.51 -16.89
CA ASN A 292 17.45 3.97 -16.87
C ASN A 292 18.66 4.64 -16.21
N SER A 293 19.81 4.55 -16.90
CA SER A 293 21.18 4.78 -16.43
C SER A 293 21.44 6.00 -15.52
N GLY A 294 20.65 7.07 -15.58
CA GLY A 294 20.79 8.23 -14.69
C GLY A 294 20.39 7.98 -13.23
N MET A 295 19.29 7.25 -12.99
CA MET A 295 18.65 7.23 -11.66
C MET A 295 19.44 6.45 -10.60
N PHE A 296 20.03 5.30 -10.96
CA PHE A 296 20.81 4.50 -10.02
C PHE A 296 22.15 5.16 -9.68
N GLU A 297 22.81 5.75 -10.68
CA GLU A 297 24.09 6.43 -10.50
C GLU A 297 23.92 7.75 -9.72
N GLU A 298 22.87 8.53 -10.00
CA GLU A 298 22.53 9.73 -9.23
C GLU A 298 22.19 9.42 -7.78
N LYS A 299 21.37 8.39 -7.51
CA LYS A 299 21.08 7.96 -6.13
C LYS A 299 22.34 7.52 -5.40
N ARG A 300 23.20 6.76 -6.07
CA ARG A 300 24.50 6.36 -5.50
C ARG A 300 25.36 7.58 -5.20
N LYS A 301 25.50 8.51 -6.15
CA LYS A 301 26.26 9.76 -5.96
C LYS A 301 25.73 10.57 -4.78
N LEU A 302 24.41 10.72 -4.68
CA LEU A 302 23.76 11.41 -3.56
C LEU A 302 24.03 10.70 -2.24
N ALA A 303 23.85 9.37 -2.17
CA ALA A 303 24.09 8.62 -0.95
C ALA A 303 25.56 8.68 -0.49
N THR A 304 26.52 8.73 -1.44
CA THR A 304 27.95 8.67 -1.17
C THR A 304 28.67 10.01 -1.36
N GLN A 305 27.98 11.15 -1.22
CA GLN A 305 28.58 12.48 -1.39
C GLN A 305 29.78 12.73 -0.46
N GLN A 306 29.80 12.11 0.71
CA GLN A 306 30.90 12.20 1.68
C GLN A 306 31.93 11.06 1.56
N GLY A 307 31.84 10.30 0.47
CA GLY A 307 32.72 9.19 0.14
C GLY A 307 32.16 7.82 0.52
N MET A 308 32.50 6.81 -0.28
CA MET A 308 32.09 5.41 -0.09
C MET A 308 32.43 4.85 1.30
N HIS A 309 33.50 5.34 1.93
CA HIS A 309 33.91 4.87 3.25
C HIS A 309 32.91 5.28 4.33
N GLU A 310 32.58 6.57 4.41
CA GLU A 310 31.71 7.09 5.47
C GLU A 310 30.24 6.74 5.28
N SER A 311 29.81 6.44 4.05
CA SER A 311 28.45 5.96 3.78
C SER A 311 28.38 4.43 3.86
N PHE A 312 28.80 3.73 2.79
CA PHE A 312 28.52 2.30 2.62
C PHE A 312 29.37 1.42 3.53
N TYR A 313 30.68 1.65 3.60
CA TYR A 313 31.56 0.79 4.38
C TYR A 313 31.34 0.99 5.89
N ARG A 314 31.08 2.22 6.32
CA ARG A 314 30.69 2.52 7.71
C ARG A 314 29.38 1.82 8.09
N ASP A 315 28.34 1.85 7.25
CA ASP A 315 27.09 1.10 7.49
C ASP A 315 27.38 -0.40 7.65
N MET A 316 28.26 -0.98 6.81
CA MET A 316 28.65 -2.38 6.93
C MET A 316 29.37 -2.67 8.25
N MET A 317 30.31 -1.81 8.66
CA MET A 317 31.03 -1.94 9.94
C MET A 317 30.09 -1.86 11.14
N VAL A 318 29.11 -0.94 11.11
CA VAL A 318 28.15 -0.75 12.21
C VAL A 318 27.14 -1.89 12.29
N MET A 319 26.56 -2.28 11.15
CA MET A 319 25.53 -3.32 11.08
C MET A 319 26.10 -4.71 11.33
N PHE A 320 27.19 -5.07 10.63
CA PHE A 320 27.77 -6.42 10.66
C PHE A 320 28.97 -6.53 11.60
N GLY A 321 29.32 -5.48 12.34
CA GLY A 321 30.29 -5.52 13.42
C GLY A 321 29.74 -6.18 14.69
N LYS A 322 30.50 -6.06 15.80
CA LYS A 322 30.05 -6.52 17.12
C LYS A 322 29.04 -5.55 17.70
N TRP A 323 27.90 -6.05 18.14
CA TRP A 323 26.86 -5.28 18.84
C TRP A 323 27.03 -5.38 20.36
N GLU A 324 26.72 -4.30 21.09
CA GLU A 324 26.74 -4.29 22.56
C GLU A 324 25.55 -5.03 23.17
N PHE A 325 24.55 -5.37 22.36
CA PHE A 325 23.36 -6.11 22.76
C PHE A 325 22.90 -7.04 21.64
N ASP A 326 22.15 -8.08 22.00
CA ASP A 326 21.42 -8.91 21.06
C ASP A 326 19.96 -8.44 20.98
N PRO A 327 19.40 -8.18 19.79
CA PRO A 327 17.97 -7.88 19.64
C PRO A 327 17.03 -8.92 20.27
N MET A 328 17.42 -10.20 20.30
CA MET A 328 16.64 -11.30 20.88
C MET A 328 16.63 -11.32 22.42
N ASP A 329 17.49 -10.52 23.06
CA ASP A 329 17.53 -10.35 24.52
C ASP A 329 16.73 -9.10 24.98
N LEU A 330 16.10 -8.38 24.06
CA LEU A 330 15.28 -7.22 24.38
C LEU A 330 13.97 -7.65 25.06
N SER A 331 13.65 -6.99 26.17
CA SER A 331 12.33 -7.08 26.79
C SER A 331 11.27 -6.45 25.90
N GLN A 332 10.03 -6.94 26.02
CA GLN A 332 8.89 -6.37 25.31
C GLN A 332 8.79 -4.85 25.56
N PRO A 333 8.79 -4.02 24.49
CA PRO A 333 8.65 -2.58 24.64
C PRO A 333 7.21 -2.17 24.99
N PRO A 334 7.01 -0.97 25.57
CA PRO A 334 5.69 -0.44 25.94
C PRO A 334 4.93 0.17 24.73
N PHE A 335 5.17 -0.35 23.53
CA PHE A 335 4.58 0.10 22.27
C PHE A 335 4.54 -1.06 21.25
N PRO A 336 3.63 -1.02 20.26
CA PRO A 336 3.54 -2.05 19.25
C PRO A 336 4.77 -2.07 18.35
N VAL A 337 5.26 -3.27 18.03
CA VAL A 337 6.33 -3.50 17.07
C VAL A 337 5.85 -4.46 16.00
N HIS A 338 5.95 -4.05 14.75
CA HIS A 338 5.56 -4.84 13.60
C HIS A 338 6.76 -5.12 12.69
N LEU A 339 6.82 -6.31 12.11
CA LEU A 339 7.86 -6.70 11.16
C LEU A 339 7.23 -7.29 9.90
N TRP A 340 7.50 -6.68 8.73
CA TRP A 340 7.11 -7.18 7.42
C TRP A 340 8.30 -7.77 6.68
N HIS A 341 8.13 -8.95 6.09
CA HIS A 341 9.21 -9.59 5.32
C HIS A 341 8.63 -10.43 4.18
N GLY A 342 9.22 -10.35 3.00
CA GLY A 342 8.85 -11.19 1.85
C GLY A 342 9.48 -12.58 1.94
N ASP A 343 8.73 -13.64 1.68
CA ASP A 343 9.22 -15.03 1.75
C ASP A 343 10.24 -15.39 0.64
N GLU A 344 10.30 -14.61 -0.44
CA GLU A 344 11.26 -14.72 -1.54
C GLU A 344 12.38 -13.67 -1.49
N ASP A 345 12.60 -13.03 -0.33
CA ASP A 345 13.70 -12.07 -0.15
C ASP A 345 15.08 -12.73 -0.39
N GLY A 346 15.71 -12.35 -1.51
CA GLY A 346 17.04 -12.82 -1.90
C GLY A 346 18.21 -12.02 -1.33
N LEU A 347 17.96 -10.85 -0.73
CA LEU A 347 18.99 -10.01 -0.12
C LEU A 347 19.15 -10.34 1.36
N VAL A 348 18.04 -10.52 2.06
CA VAL A 348 18.01 -10.84 3.48
C VAL A 348 17.21 -12.12 3.71
N PRO A 349 17.85 -13.21 4.17
CA PRO A 349 17.16 -14.47 4.38
C PRO A 349 16.02 -14.35 5.40
N VAL A 350 14.79 -14.62 4.95
CA VAL A 350 13.57 -14.60 5.79
C VAL A 350 13.66 -15.59 6.96
N THR A 351 14.41 -16.68 6.80
CA THR A 351 14.58 -17.75 7.80
C THR A 351 15.06 -17.25 9.16
N LEU A 352 15.98 -16.29 9.18
CA LEU A 352 16.48 -15.71 10.43
C LEU A 352 15.47 -14.75 11.05
N GLN A 353 14.65 -14.04 10.26
CA GLN A 353 13.55 -13.24 10.82
C GLN A 353 12.46 -14.10 11.43
N ARG A 354 12.06 -15.19 10.76
CA ARG A 354 11.14 -16.18 11.35
C ARG A 354 11.61 -16.64 12.73
N TYR A 355 12.91 -16.90 12.87
CA TYR A 355 13.48 -17.27 14.17
C TYR A 355 13.38 -16.14 15.19
N ILE A 356 13.77 -14.91 14.85
CA ILE A 356 13.64 -13.75 15.75
C ILE A 356 12.18 -13.58 16.21
N CYS A 357 11.22 -13.59 15.29
CA CYS A 357 9.80 -13.42 15.60
C CYS A 357 9.23 -14.59 16.41
N SER A 358 9.73 -15.81 16.21
CA SER A 358 9.35 -16.96 17.05
C SER A 358 9.85 -16.84 18.50
N ARG A 359 10.98 -16.14 18.72
CA ARG A 359 11.57 -15.90 20.04
C ARG A 359 10.96 -14.68 20.73
N LEU A 360 10.67 -13.64 19.95
CA LEU A 360 10.12 -12.38 20.42
C LEU A 360 8.63 -12.31 20.07
N SER A 361 7.80 -12.98 20.88
CA SER A 361 6.35 -13.07 20.66
C SER A 361 5.62 -11.71 20.69
N TRP A 362 6.30 -10.66 21.14
CA TRP A 362 5.79 -9.29 21.16
C TRP A 362 5.93 -8.56 19.82
N ILE A 363 6.58 -9.18 18.83
CA ILE A 363 6.63 -8.66 17.46
C ILE A 363 5.43 -9.23 16.69
N ASP A 364 4.58 -8.34 16.17
CA ASP A 364 3.53 -8.72 15.23
C ASP A 364 4.18 -8.94 13.85
N TYR A 365 4.36 -10.22 13.47
CA TYR A 365 5.08 -10.63 12.26
C TYR A 365 4.13 -10.80 11.07
N HIS A 366 4.49 -10.16 9.95
CA HIS A 366 3.74 -10.13 8.70
C HIS A 366 4.62 -10.68 7.59
N GLU A 367 4.47 -11.98 7.30
CA GLU A 367 5.13 -12.58 6.15
C GLU A 367 4.30 -12.37 4.88
N LEU A 368 4.93 -11.82 3.84
CA LEU A 368 4.31 -11.58 2.55
C LEU A 368 4.71 -12.69 1.59
N LYS A 369 3.72 -13.40 1.04
CA LYS A 369 3.94 -14.49 0.09
C LYS A 369 4.41 -13.99 -1.26
N GLU A 370 5.25 -14.79 -1.92
CA GLU A 370 5.82 -14.56 -3.25
C GLU A 370 6.41 -13.14 -3.43
N THR A 371 6.89 -12.57 -2.33
CA THR A 371 7.32 -11.17 -2.24
C THR A 371 8.82 -11.11 -1.99
N GLY A 372 9.52 -10.24 -2.72
CA GLY A 372 10.96 -10.00 -2.56
C GLY A 372 11.34 -9.00 -1.47
N HIS A 373 12.62 -8.61 -1.44
CA HIS A 373 13.19 -7.63 -0.52
C HIS A 373 12.57 -6.24 -0.63
N TYR A 374 12.22 -5.81 -1.85
CA TYR A 374 11.65 -4.48 -2.05
C TYR A 374 10.20 -4.36 -1.60
N LEU A 375 9.60 -5.48 -1.16
CA LEU A 375 8.19 -5.55 -0.77
C LEU A 375 7.30 -4.91 -1.85
N GLY A 376 7.60 -5.22 -3.12
CA GLY A 376 6.71 -4.91 -4.23
C GLY A 376 5.61 -5.97 -4.28
N GLY A 377 4.34 -5.55 -4.32
CA GLY A 377 3.23 -6.49 -4.47
C GLY A 377 3.19 -7.12 -5.87
N HIS A 378 2.56 -8.29 -6.00
CA HIS A 378 2.24 -8.91 -7.28
C HIS A 378 1.56 -7.92 -8.21
N LEU A 379 2.00 -7.86 -9.47
CA LEU A 379 1.07 -7.61 -10.58
C LEU A 379 1.58 -8.19 -11.89
N VAL A 380 0.60 -8.78 -12.57
CA VAL A 380 0.51 -9.19 -13.96
C VAL A 380 1.31 -8.31 -14.92
N ASN A 381 1.97 -8.97 -15.88
CA ASN A 381 2.57 -8.43 -17.10
C ASN A 381 1.82 -7.19 -17.63
N ASN A 382 2.40 -6.00 -17.44
CA ASN A 382 2.19 -4.85 -18.33
C ASN A 382 3.31 -3.81 -18.11
N GLY A 383 4.50 -4.14 -18.64
CA GLY A 383 5.48 -3.25 -19.28
C GLY A 383 5.90 -1.90 -18.66
N SER A 384 5.43 -1.53 -17.46
CA SER A 384 5.61 -0.21 -16.88
C SER A 384 6.13 -0.34 -15.44
N ALA A 385 7.43 -0.54 -15.33
CA ALA A 385 8.13 -0.48 -14.06
C ALA A 385 8.14 0.97 -13.57
N ALA A 386 7.29 1.30 -12.57
CA ALA A 386 7.49 2.39 -11.59
C ALA A 386 6.27 2.72 -10.70
N ARG A 387 5.14 1.99 -10.74
CA ARG A 387 3.92 2.37 -9.98
C ARG A 387 3.40 1.32 -8.96
N TYR A 388 4.24 0.61 -8.19
CA TYR A 388 3.71 -0.48 -7.34
C TYR A 388 4.24 -0.59 -5.89
N THR A 389 5.01 0.39 -5.40
CA THR A 389 5.39 0.51 -3.97
C THR A 389 4.31 1.07 -3.01
N PRO A 390 3.23 1.78 -3.44
CA PRO A 390 2.37 2.45 -2.46
C PRO A 390 1.48 1.61 -1.57
N GLN A 391 1.08 0.41 -2.00
CA GLN A 391 0.06 -0.38 -1.29
C GLN A 391 0.58 -0.97 0.01
N ILE A 392 1.82 -1.50 0.03
CA ILE A 392 2.42 -2.07 1.24
C ILE A 392 2.79 -0.96 2.24
N ALA A 393 3.31 0.18 1.77
CA ALA A 393 3.53 1.34 2.65
C ALA A 393 2.23 1.81 3.31
N CYS A 394 1.13 1.84 2.56
CA CYS A 394 -0.20 2.14 3.11
C CYS A 394 -0.64 1.14 4.17
N PHE A 395 -0.45 -0.16 3.91
CA PHE A 395 -0.80 -1.22 4.86
C PHE A 395 0.01 -1.13 6.15
N VAL A 396 1.34 -0.98 6.03
CA VAL A 396 2.27 -0.80 7.15
C VAL A 396 1.85 0.38 8.00
N MET A 397 1.59 1.54 7.40
CA MET A 397 1.17 2.74 8.14
C MET A 397 -0.20 2.55 8.80
N ARG A 398 -1.20 2.00 8.10
CA ARG A 398 -2.51 1.74 8.72
C ARG A 398 -2.39 0.83 9.93
N ARG A 399 -1.62 -0.26 9.81
CA ARG A 399 -1.47 -1.23 10.90
C ARG A 399 -0.73 -0.63 12.08
N LEU A 400 0.43 -0.02 11.84
CA LEU A 400 1.26 0.63 12.86
C LEU A 400 0.49 1.70 13.66
N LEU A 401 -0.32 2.51 12.98
CA LEU A 401 -1.04 3.63 13.59
C LEU A 401 -2.36 3.20 14.24
N SER A 402 -2.98 2.09 13.77
CA SER A 402 -4.21 1.54 14.36
C SER A 402 -3.99 0.96 15.77
N THR A 403 -2.82 0.40 16.05
CA THR A 403 -2.46 -0.18 17.35
C THR A 403 -2.14 0.88 18.41
N GLY A 404 -1.72 2.08 18.01
CA GLY A 404 -1.41 3.19 18.92
C GLY A 404 -2.65 3.94 19.43
N ALA A 405 -3.80 3.83 18.76
CA ALA A 405 -5.02 4.53 19.15
C ALA A 405 -5.67 4.02 20.45
N MET A 406 -5.32 2.81 20.91
CA MET A 406 -5.86 2.26 22.17
C MET A 406 -5.25 2.87 23.44
N SER A 407 -4.12 3.61 23.35
CA SER A 407 -3.47 4.20 24.52
C SER A 407 -3.75 5.70 24.72
N ALA A 408 -4.57 6.33 23.87
CA ALA A 408 -4.79 7.78 23.86
C ALA A 408 -6.13 8.23 24.49
N SER A 409 -6.72 7.43 25.38
CA SER A 409 -7.89 7.85 26.18
C SER A 409 -7.50 8.14 27.64
N SER A 410 -7.33 9.43 27.95
CA SER A 410 -7.41 10.15 29.25
C SER A 410 -6.81 9.52 30.54
N PRO A 411 -5.87 10.20 31.23
CA PRO A 411 -5.39 9.82 32.55
C PRO A 411 -6.21 10.54 33.65
N TYR A 412 -7.42 10.06 33.96
CA TYR A 412 -8.10 10.42 35.23
C TYR A 412 -9.05 9.30 35.64
N SER A 413 -8.55 8.32 36.39
CA SER A 413 -9.33 7.69 37.47
C SER A 413 -8.41 6.92 38.41
N SER A 414 -8.49 7.34 39.67
CA SER A 414 -7.94 6.82 40.92
C SER A 414 -7.47 5.36 41.00
N PHE A 415 -6.26 5.22 41.54
CA PHE A 415 -5.70 4.08 42.26
C PHE A 415 -6.69 3.38 43.21
N LEU A 416 -6.84 2.05 43.09
CA LEU A 416 -7.00 1.11 44.21
C LEU A 416 -6.42 -0.27 43.82
N PRO A 417 -5.68 -0.97 44.69
CA PRO A 417 -4.91 -2.17 44.33
C PRO A 417 -5.76 -3.44 44.39
N ARG A 418 -5.79 -4.23 43.31
CA ARG A 418 -6.33 -5.60 43.33
C ARG A 418 -5.22 -6.61 43.66
N LYS A 419 -5.40 -7.30 44.77
CA LYS A 419 -4.63 -8.47 45.21
C LYS A 419 -4.79 -9.64 44.21
N ASN A 420 -3.70 -10.34 43.96
CA ASN A 420 -3.65 -11.66 43.33
C ASN A 420 -4.61 -12.66 43.99
N PRO A 421 -5.06 -13.66 43.24
CA PRO A 421 -4.80 -15.02 43.71
C PRO A 421 -4.30 -15.95 42.60
N SER A 422 -3.15 -16.54 42.89
CA SER A 422 -2.65 -17.81 42.37
C SER A 422 -3.57 -18.97 42.74
N SER A 423 -3.69 -19.92 41.80
CA SER A 423 -3.94 -21.37 41.94
C SER A 423 -4.72 -21.87 43.16
N ILE A 424 -5.76 -22.70 42.92
CA ILE A 424 -5.80 -24.11 43.37
C ILE A 424 -7.03 -24.85 42.83
N ARG A 425 -6.77 -26.14 42.63
CA ARG A 425 -7.54 -27.27 42.11
C ARG A 425 -8.87 -27.56 42.84
N LEU A 426 -9.82 -28.14 42.10
CA LEU A 426 -10.92 -28.98 42.63
C LEU A 426 -10.35 -30.29 43.18
N PRO A 427 -10.94 -30.89 44.24
CA PRO A 427 -11.89 -31.98 43.97
C PRO A 427 -13.05 -32.19 45.00
N HIS A 428 -14.11 -32.79 44.44
CA HIS A 428 -15.08 -33.78 44.96
C HIS A 428 -15.81 -33.69 46.33
N GLN A 429 -17.15 -33.75 46.19
CA GLN A 429 -18.16 -34.59 46.87
C GLN A 429 -18.10 -34.79 48.39
N ARG A 430 -19.18 -34.37 49.06
CA ARG A 430 -19.92 -35.21 50.03
C ARG A 430 -21.34 -34.70 50.26
N ARG A 431 -22.32 -35.61 50.09
CA ARG A 431 -23.69 -35.51 50.61
C ARG A 431 -23.66 -35.43 52.13
N LEU A 432 -24.61 -34.73 52.75
CA LEU A 432 -25.24 -35.14 54.00
C LEU A 432 -26.64 -34.50 54.14
N ASN A 433 -27.53 -35.29 54.72
CA ASN A 433 -28.94 -35.08 55.08
C ASN A 433 -29.14 -33.77 55.87
N GLY A 434 -30.28 -33.09 55.90
CA GLY A 434 -31.69 -33.48 55.76
C GLY A 434 -32.43 -32.91 56.97
N VAL A 435 -33.35 -31.95 56.78
CA VAL A 435 -34.37 -31.58 57.78
C VAL A 435 -35.63 -31.13 57.01
N ARG A 436 -36.74 -31.83 57.26
CA ARG A 436 -38.11 -31.46 56.88
C ARG A 436 -38.71 -30.59 57.98
N PHE A 437 -39.41 -29.52 57.59
CA PHE A 437 -40.54 -28.99 58.37
C PHE A 437 -41.67 -28.61 57.40
N SER A 438 -42.90 -28.87 57.84
CA SER A 438 -44.09 -28.99 57.02
C SER A 438 -45.22 -28.07 57.51
N PHE A 439 -45.79 -27.29 56.57
CA PHE A 439 -47.15 -26.72 56.47
C PHE A 439 -47.64 -25.70 57.54
N PRO A 440 -48.67 -24.85 57.28
CA PRO A 440 -49.68 -24.92 56.22
C PRO A 440 -50.00 -23.63 55.42
N THR A 441 -50.95 -23.83 54.52
CA THR A 441 -51.55 -23.10 53.39
C THR A 441 -52.23 -21.73 53.58
N ARG A 442 -52.38 -21.06 52.40
CA ARG A 442 -53.35 -20.04 51.91
C ARG A 442 -53.09 -18.57 52.26
N PHE A 443 -52.76 -17.75 51.25
CA PHE A 443 -53.71 -16.85 50.57
C PHE A 443 -53.11 -16.28 49.27
N VAL A 444 -54.02 -15.84 48.41
CA VAL A 444 -53.90 -15.46 46.99
C VAL A 444 -53.13 -14.15 46.79
N VAL A 445 -52.21 -14.12 45.83
CA VAL A 445 -51.73 -12.87 45.19
C VAL A 445 -51.63 -13.07 43.68
N VAL A 446 -52.29 -12.16 42.97
CA VAL A 446 -52.33 -11.98 41.53
C VAL A 446 -50.92 -11.73 40.99
N GLY A 447 -50.50 -12.52 40.00
CA GLY A 447 -49.19 -12.40 39.37
C GLY A 447 -49.23 -12.81 37.90
N SER A 448 -49.21 -11.80 37.04
CA SER A 448 -48.97 -11.88 35.60
C SER A 448 -47.68 -12.64 35.31
N SER A 449 -47.71 -13.73 34.51
CA SER A 449 -46.56 -14.13 33.69
C SER A 449 -46.92 -15.23 32.68
N VAL A 450 -46.83 -14.87 31.40
CA VAL A 450 -46.38 -15.67 30.25
C VAL A 450 -47.05 -17.04 30.04
N ARG A 451 -48.16 -17.04 29.29
CA ARG A 451 -48.53 -18.18 28.43
C ARG A 451 -47.92 -17.99 27.04
N CYS A 452 -47.58 -19.13 26.45
CA CYS A 452 -47.32 -19.38 25.03
C CYS A 452 -45.98 -18.92 24.46
N LEU A 453 -44.95 -19.75 24.66
CA LEU A 453 -44.09 -20.12 23.53
C LEU A 453 -44.95 -20.97 22.58
N ALA A 454 -45.65 -20.30 21.67
CA ALA A 454 -46.15 -20.96 20.48
C ALA A 454 -44.93 -21.40 19.68
N SER A 455 -44.73 -22.71 19.56
CA SER A 455 -43.86 -23.32 18.56
C SER A 455 -44.30 -22.81 17.19
N PHE A 456 -43.50 -21.94 16.59
CA PHE A 456 -43.66 -21.58 15.18
C PHE A 456 -43.46 -22.86 14.35
N SER A 457 -44.51 -23.30 13.66
CA SER A 457 -44.34 -24.16 12.50
C SER A 457 -43.44 -23.42 11.50
N PRO A 458 -42.37 -24.03 10.96
CA PRO A 458 -41.64 -23.43 9.86
C PRO A 458 -42.62 -23.18 8.71
N ALA A 459 -42.73 -21.94 8.25
CA ALA A 459 -43.39 -21.67 6.97
C ALA A 459 -42.64 -22.46 5.89
N GLU A 460 -43.37 -23.17 5.03
CA GLU A 460 -42.77 -23.93 3.93
C GLU A 460 -42.03 -22.97 2.99
N ARG A 461 -40.70 -23.10 2.90
CA ARG A 461 -39.86 -22.23 2.06
C ARG A 461 -40.13 -22.52 0.58
N ILE A 462 -40.05 -21.49 -0.25
CA ILE A 462 -40.20 -21.63 -1.71
C ILE A 462 -38.94 -22.29 -2.27
N LYS A 463 -39.09 -23.49 -2.82
CA LYS A 463 -37.98 -24.24 -3.42
C LYS A 463 -37.70 -23.76 -4.84
N VAL A 464 -36.50 -23.23 -5.06
CA VAL A 464 -36.05 -22.78 -6.39
C VAL A 464 -35.32 -23.92 -7.09
N HIS A 465 -35.75 -24.26 -8.31
CA HIS A 465 -35.31 -25.48 -9.00
C HIS A 465 -33.88 -25.41 -9.53
N ASN A 466 -33.51 -24.29 -10.15
CA ASN A 466 -32.21 -24.10 -10.76
C ASN A 466 -31.35 -23.16 -9.91
N PRO A 467 -30.02 -23.35 -9.92
CA PRO A 467 -29.13 -22.55 -9.11
C PRO A 467 -29.02 -21.11 -9.60
N ILE A 468 -28.57 -20.25 -8.69
CA ILE A 468 -28.09 -18.90 -8.99
C ILE A 468 -26.63 -18.78 -8.58
N VAL A 469 -25.86 -17.96 -9.29
CA VAL A 469 -24.50 -17.59 -8.91
C VAL A 469 -24.58 -16.40 -7.95
N GLU A 470 -23.92 -16.52 -6.81
CA GLU A 470 -23.74 -15.40 -5.88
C GLU A 470 -22.29 -14.94 -5.94
N MET A 471 -22.07 -13.66 -6.24
CA MET A 471 -20.78 -13.02 -6.20
C MET A 471 -20.75 -12.07 -5.00
N ASP A 472 -20.10 -12.48 -3.90
CA ASP A 472 -19.93 -11.62 -2.72
C ASP A 472 -18.89 -10.52 -3.01
N GLY A 473 -18.87 -9.47 -2.20
CA GLY A 473 -18.01 -8.31 -2.42
C GLY A 473 -17.38 -7.79 -1.13
N ASP A 474 -17.14 -6.48 -1.08
CA ASP A 474 -16.33 -5.85 -0.03
C ASP A 474 -17.10 -4.83 0.84
N GLU A 475 -16.45 -4.45 1.94
CA GLU A 475 -16.78 -3.28 2.77
C GLU A 475 -18.24 -3.20 3.25
N MET A 476 -18.90 -2.03 3.13
CA MET A 476 -20.23 -1.80 3.70
C MET A 476 -21.28 -2.63 2.97
N THR A 477 -21.11 -2.80 1.66
CA THR A 477 -22.01 -3.62 0.84
C THR A 477 -21.95 -5.08 1.24
N ARG A 478 -20.78 -5.65 1.60
CA ARG A 478 -20.69 -7.04 2.13
C ARG A 478 -21.48 -7.22 3.44
N VAL A 479 -21.41 -6.24 4.33
CA VAL A 479 -22.17 -6.23 5.59
C VAL A 479 -23.68 -6.21 5.30
N ILE A 480 -24.13 -5.35 4.38
CA ILE A 480 -25.52 -5.28 3.93
C ILE A 480 -25.97 -6.56 3.24
N TRP A 481 -25.12 -7.11 2.37
CA TRP A 481 -25.37 -8.33 1.60
C TRP A 481 -25.66 -9.52 2.52
N THR A 482 -24.87 -9.66 3.59
CA THR A 482 -25.09 -10.66 4.64
C THR A 482 -26.46 -10.47 5.32
N MET A 483 -26.80 -9.24 5.71
CA MET A 483 -28.11 -8.94 6.32
C MET A 483 -29.29 -9.24 5.40
N ILE A 484 -29.17 -8.93 4.10
CA ILE A 484 -30.20 -9.24 3.10
C ILE A 484 -30.42 -10.75 3.01
N LYS A 485 -29.33 -11.53 2.88
CA LYS A 485 -29.41 -12.99 2.81
C LYS A 485 -30.11 -13.59 4.02
N GLU A 486 -29.68 -13.21 5.22
CA GLU A 486 -30.17 -13.78 6.47
C GLU A 486 -31.61 -13.39 6.80
N LYS A 487 -32.04 -12.18 6.44
CA LYS A 487 -33.33 -11.63 6.87
C LYS A 487 -34.41 -11.62 5.79
N LEU A 488 -34.00 -11.49 4.53
CA LEU A 488 -34.93 -11.24 3.42
C LEU A 488 -34.96 -12.40 2.41
N ILE A 489 -33.92 -13.23 2.31
CA ILE A 489 -33.83 -14.29 1.30
C ILE A 489 -34.02 -15.69 1.91
N PHE A 490 -33.05 -16.16 2.71
CA PHE A 490 -33.03 -17.54 3.24
C PHE A 490 -34.16 -17.93 4.20
N PRO A 491 -34.81 -17.00 4.93
CA PRO A 491 -36.00 -17.33 5.70
C PRO A 491 -37.19 -17.78 4.83
N PHE A 492 -37.23 -17.38 3.55
CA PHE A 492 -38.38 -17.59 2.67
C PHE A 492 -38.08 -18.52 1.50
N LEU A 493 -36.82 -18.62 1.08
CA LEU A 493 -36.40 -19.38 -0.10
C LEU A 493 -35.45 -20.53 0.26
N GLU A 494 -35.61 -21.66 -0.41
CA GLU A 494 -34.63 -22.74 -0.49
C GLU A 494 -33.94 -22.65 -1.86
N LEU A 495 -32.69 -22.17 -1.85
CA LEU A 495 -31.90 -21.82 -3.03
C LEU A 495 -30.61 -22.65 -3.09
N ASP A 496 -30.32 -23.23 -4.26
CA ASP A 496 -28.97 -23.72 -4.58
C ASP A 496 -28.12 -22.53 -5.06
N ILE A 497 -27.16 -22.12 -4.24
CA ILE A 497 -26.26 -21.00 -4.54
C ILE A 497 -24.89 -21.53 -4.94
N LYS A 498 -24.41 -21.10 -6.12
CA LYS A 498 -23.01 -21.23 -6.50
C LYS A 498 -22.28 -19.97 -6.02
N TYR A 499 -21.70 -20.08 -4.84
CA TYR A 499 -21.07 -18.97 -4.14
C TYR A 499 -19.63 -18.74 -4.63
N TYR A 500 -19.30 -17.49 -4.93
CA TYR A 500 -17.97 -17.01 -5.27
C TYR A 500 -17.69 -15.74 -4.45
N ASP A 501 -16.59 -15.75 -3.70
CA ASP A 501 -16.16 -14.57 -2.94
C ASP A 501 -15.33 -13.66 -3.85
N LEU A 502 -15.93 -12.60 -4.39
CA LEU A 502 -15.21 -11.58 -5.15
C LEU A 502 -14.68 -10.45 -4.26
N GLY A 503 -14.63 -10.66 -2.94
CA GLY A 503 -13.93 -9.78 -2.02
C GLY A 503 -12.47 -9.61 -2.44
N LEU A 504 -11.93 -8.41 -2.29
CA LEU A 504 -10.61 -8.03 -2.79
C LEU A 504 -9.51 -8.99 -2.33
N LEU A 505 -9.56 -9.45 -1.08
CA LEU A 505 -8.60 -10.41 -0.53
C LEU A 505 -8.68 -11.78 -1.20
N ASN A 506 -9.87 -12.24 -1.58
CA ASN A 506 -10.03 -13.54 -2.24
C ASN A 506 -9.74 -13.47 -3.74
N ARG A 507 -10.06 -12.35 -4.39
CA ARG A 507 -9.60 -12.08 -5.77
C ARG A 507 -8.08 -12.06 -5.84
N ASP A 508 -7.43 -11.37 -4.91
CA ASP A 508 -5.97 -11.38 -4.79
C ASP A 508 -5.43 -12.80 -4.54
N ALA A 509 -6.00 -13.53 -3.58
CA ALA A 509 -5.58 -14.91 -3.26
C ALA A 509 -5.80 -15.94 -4.38
N THR A 510 -6.61 -15.62 -5.40
CA THR A 510 -6.90 -16.50 -6.54
C THR A 510 -6.34 -15.97 -7.86
N ASP A 511 -5.49 -14.94 -7.84
CA ASP A 511 -5.00 -14.25 -9.06
C ASP A 511 -6.15 -13.80 -9.98
N ASP A 512 -7.22 -13.29 -9.37
CA ASP A 512 -8.49 -12.91 -9.98
C ASP A 512 -9.22 -14.07 -10.71
N ARG A 513 -8.77 -15.32 -10.55
CA ARG A 513 -9.44 -16.49 -11.14
C ARG A 513 -10.86 -16.65 -10.63
N VAL A 514 -11.13 -16.35 -9.37
CA VAL A 514 -12.50 -16.43 -8.81
C VAL A 514 -13.48 -15.54 -9.59
N THR A 515 -13.01 -14.40 -10.13
CA THR A 515 -13.81 -13.51 -10.99
C THR A 515 -14.15 -14.22 -12.30
N VAL A 516 -13.17 -14.84 -12.94
CA VAL A 516 -13.37 -15.60 -14.19
C VAL A 516 -14.27 -16.81 -13.96
N GLU A 517 -14.01 -17.60 -12.93
CA GLU A 517 -14.78 -18.79 -12.56
C GLU A 517 -16.24 -18.42 -12.24
N SER A 518 -16.47 -17.30 -11.56
CA SER A 518 -17.82 -16.80 -11.30
C SER A 518 -18.55 -16.38 -12.59
N ALA A 519 -17.84 -15.80 -13.56
CA ALA A 519 -18.40 -15.43 -14.86
C ALA A 519 -18.74 -16.68 -15.70
N GLU A 520 -17.86 -17.68 -15.71
CA GLU A 520 -18.10 -18.99 -16.36
C GLU A 520 -19.29 -19.72 -15.72
N ALA A 521 -19.39 -19.70 -14.39
CA ALA A 521 -20.54 -20.23 -13.68
C ALA A 521 -21.83 -19.47 -14.03
N THR A 522 -21.75 -18.16 -14.24
CA THR A 522 -22.89 -17.33 -14.66
C THR A 522 -23.35 -17.69 -16.05
N LEU A 523 -22.42 -17.88 -16.99
CA LEU A 523 -22.74 -18.37 -18.34
C LEU A 523 -23.39 -19.77 -18.29
N LYS A 524 -22.96 -20.63 -17.36
CA LYS A 524 -23.52 -21.97 -17.18
C LYS A 524 -24.92 -21.96 -16.55
N HIS A 525 -25.15 -21.08 -15.56
CA HIS A 525 -26.37 -21.08 -14.74
C HIS A 525 -27.36 -19.96 -15.11
N ASN A 526 -27.00 -19.08 -16.03
CA ASN A 526 -27.77 -17.96 -16.61
C ASN A 526 -28.11 -16.80 -15.66
N VAL A 527 -27.89 -16.94 -14.35
CA VAL A 527 -28.29 -15.93 -13.37
C VAL A 527 -27.19 -15.71 -12.35
N ALA A 528 -26.76 -14.47 -12.21
CA ALA A 528 -25.89 -14.02 -11.12
C ALA A 528 -26.50 -12.85 -10.35
N VAL A 529 -26.26 -12.84 -9.05
CA VAL A 529 -26.49 -11.70 -8.16
C VAL A 529 -25.15 -11.30 -7.56
N LYS A 530 -24.82 -10.02 -7.68
CA LYS A 530 -23.47 -9.54 -7.47
C LYS A 530 -23.42 -8.34 -6.54
N CYS A 531 -22.55 -8.43 -5.54
CA CYS A 531 -22.11 -7.31 -4.74
C CYS A 531 -21.10 -6.46 -5.55
N ALA A 532 -21.09 -5.15 -5.35
CA ALA A 532 -20.44 -4.18 -6.25
C ALA A 532 -18.96 -4.49 -6.61
N THR A 533 -18.67 -4.64 -7.92
CA THR A 533 -17.33 -4.72 -8.60
C THR A 533 -17.52 -4.42 -10.12
N ILE A 534 -16.49 -4.39 -10.99
CA ILE A 534 -16.63 -3.98 -12.42
C ILE A 534 -16.93 -5.19 -13.35
N THR A 535 -17.94 -5.11 -14.22
CA THR A 535 -18.30 -6.18 -15.18
C THR A 535 -18.30 -5.71 -16.65
N PRO A 536 -17.77 -6.50 -17.61
CA PRO A 536 -17.88 -6.19 -19.05
C PRO A 536 -19.22 -6.63 -19.67
N GLY A 537 -19.79 -5.83 -20.59
CA GLY A 537 -21.00 -6.16 -21.38
C GLY A 537 -21.97 -4.98 -21.59
N THR A 538 -23.28 -5.21 -21.76
CA THR A 538 -24.29 -4.12 -21.82
C THR A 538 -25.03 -4.00 -20.49
N VAL A 539 -24.75 -2.92 -19.75
CA VAL A 539 -25.28 -2.71 -18.41
C VAL A 539 -26.47 -1.76 -18.45
N PHE A 540 -27.64 -2.23 -18.02
CA PHE A 540 -28.86 -1.43 -17.92
C PHE A 540 -29.05 -0.89 -16.50
N ARG A 541 -29.14 0.43 -16.36
CA ARG A 541 -29.38 1.11 -15.09
C ARG A 541 -30.72 1.84 -15.12
N GLU A 542 -31.58 1.54 -14.14
CA GLU A 542 -32.93 2.14 -14.02
C GLU A 542 -33.25 2.57 -12.58
N PRO A 543 -33.77 3.80 -12.38
CA PRO A 543 -34.08 4.31 -11.05
C PRO A 543 -35.33 3.65 -10.45
N ILE A 544 -35.28 3.42 -9.14
CA ILE A 544 -36.38 2.93 -8.30
C ILE A 544 -37.17 4.14 -7.81
N LEU A 545 -38.46 4.18 -8.12
CA LEU A 545 -39.31 5.32 -7.81
C LEU A 545 -40.09 5.09 -6.51
N CYS A 546 -39.93 5.99 -5.54
CA CYS A 546 -40.76 6.10 -4.35
C CYS A 546 -41.60 7.39 -4.43
N ARG A 547 -42.91 7.33 -4.18
CA ARG A 547 -43.80 8.50 -4.41
C ARG A 547 -43.47 9.70 -3.52
N ASN A 548 -43.04 9.45 -2.29
CA ASN A 548 -42.73 10.48 -1.29
C ASN A 548 -41.28 10.98 -1.34
N VAL A 549 -40.43 10.43 -2.22
CA VAL A 549 -39.06 10.91 -2.42
C VAL A 549 -39.06 11.93 -3.59
N PRO A 550 -38.73 13.20 -3.34
CA PRO A 550 -38.69 14.20 -4.39
C PRO A 550 -37.53 13.94 -5.35
N ARG A 551 -37.79 14.17 -6.64
CA ARG A 551 -36.76 14.18 -7.68
C ARG A 551 -36.13 15.57 -7.75
N ILE A 552 -34.83 15.64 -7.99
CA ILE A 552 -34.12 16.91 -8.21
C ILE A 552 -34.64 17.57 -9.49
N VAL A 553 -34.84 16.77 -10.55
CA VAL A 553 -35.48 17.24 -11.78
C VAL A 553 -36.97 16.90 -11.73
N ALA A 554 -37.78 17.88 -11.31
CA ALA A 554 -39.21 17.69 -11.07
C ALA A 554 -40.01 17.20 -12.30
N GLY A 555 -39.51 17.44 -13.51
CA GLY A 555 -40.12 17.02 -14.78
C GLY A 555 -40.05 15.51 -15.04
N TRP A 556 -39.10 14.78 -14.44
CA TRP A 556 -38.91 13.36 -14.68
C TRP A 556 -40.00 12.52 -14.01
N LYS A 557 -41.11 12.28 -14.72
CA LYS A 557 -42.26 11.53 -14.20
C LYS A 557 -42.10 10.02 -14.31
N LYS A 558 -41.43 9.55 -15.37
CA LYS A 558 -41.13 8.15 -15.67
C LYS A 558 -39.62 7.88 -15.55
N PRO A 559 -39.18 6.62 -15.36
CA PRO A 559 -37.76 6.28 -15.29
C PRO A 559 -37.06 6.56 -16.62
N ILE A 560 -35.75 6.81 -16.58
CA ILE A 560 -34.88 6.77 -17.75
C ILE A 560 -33.95 5.57 -17.56
N CYS A 561 -33.93 4.64 -18.53
CA CYS A 561 -33.09 3.45 -18.46
C CYS A 561 -31.83 3.67 -19.30
N ILE A 562 -30.65 3.71 -18.68
CA ILE A 562 -29.37 3.82 -19.39
C ILE A 562 -28.90 2.43 -19.78
N GLY A 563 -28.64 2.18 -21.06
CA GLY A 563 -27.88 1.03 -21.53
C GLY A 563 -26.43 1.44 -21.78
N ARG A 564 -25.50 1.08 -20.89
CA ARG A 564 -24.06 1.38 -21.02
C ARG A 564 -23.35 0.28 -21.82
N HIS A 565 -22.60 0.68 -22.84
CA HIS A 565 -21.66 -0.21 -23.55
C HIS A 565 -20.39 -0.44 -22.72
N ALA A 566 -20.42 -1.35 -21.75
CA ALA A 566 -19.29 -1.62 -20.84
C ALA A 566 -18.20 -2.49 -21.51
N PHE A 567 -17.67 -2.04 -22.66
CA PHE A 567 -16.53 -2.63 -23.35
C PHE A 567 -15.75 -1.55 -24.13
N GLY A 568 -14.43 -1.69 -24.18
CA GLY A 568 -13.56 -0.83 -25.00
C GLY A 568 -13.50 0.62 -24.50
N ASP A 569 -13.26 1.54 -25.43
CA ASP A 569 -13.14 2.98 -25.19
C ASP A 569 -12.05 3.30 -24.13
N GLN A 570 -12.23 4.34 -23.32
CA GLN A 570 -11.27 4.77 -22.30
C GLN A 570 -10.96 3.68 -21.27
N TYR A 571 -11.88 2.74 -21.05
CA TYR A 571 -11.76 1.69 -20.03
C TYR A 571 -10.84 0.53 -20.48
N ARG A 572 -10.41 0.52 -21.75
CA ARG A 572 -9.37 -0.37 -22.28
C ARG A 572 -8.32 0.39 -23.09
N ALA A 573 -8.14 1.68 -22.77
CA ALA A 573 -7.15 2.51 -23.41
C ALA A 573 -5.73 2.21 -22.94
N THR A 574 -4.75 2.60 -23.73
CA THR A 574 -3.35 2.70 -23.32
C THR A 574 -2.95 4.17 -23.34
N ASP A 575 -2.47 4.68 -22.21
CA ASP A 575 -2.07 6.08 -22.04
C ASP A 575 -0.58 6.21 -21.67
N MET A 576 0.00 7.36 -21.99
CA MET A 576 1.40 7.65 -21.69
C MET A 576 1.65 9.14 -21.45
N VAL A 577 2.68 9.42 -20.65
CA VAL A 577 3.26 10.76 -20.48
C VAL A 577 4.40 10.93 -21.48
N VAL A 578 4.31 11.96 -22.31
CA VAL A 578 5.36 12.39 -23.24
C VAL A 578 6.27 13.37 -22.49
N LYS A 579 7.57 13.08 -22.40
CA LYS A 579 8.52 13.84 -21.56
C LYS A 579 9.31 14.94 -22.28
N GLY A 580 9.09 15.14 -23.57
CA GLY A 580 9.82 16.11 -24.38
C GLY A 580 9.34 16.16 -25.82
N PRO A 581 9.99 16.95 -26.68
CA PRO A 581 9.61 17.08 -28.07
C PRO A 581 9.70 15.73 -28.81
N GLY A 582 8.73 15.43 -29.67
CA GLY A 582 8.69 14.18 -30.42
C GLY A 582 7.41 13.97 -31.21
N LYS A 583 7.45 13.04 -32.17
CA LYS A 583 6.32 12.74 -33.04
C LYS A 583 5.55 11.52 -32.55
N LEU A 584 4.24 11.66 -32.34
CA LEU A 584 3.32 10.58 -32.01
C LEU A 584 2.65 10.07 -33.29
N LYS A 585 2.71 8.76 -33.50
CA LYS A 585 2.07 8.06 -34.60
C LYS A 585 1.18 6.93 -34.08
N MET A 586 0.14 6.61 -34.84
CA MET A 586 -0.66 5.40 -34.70
C MET A 586 -0.29 4.45 -35.83
N VAL A 587 0.02 3.20 -35.50
CA VAL A 587 0.43 2.17 -36.47
C VAL A 587 -0.50 0.96 -36.34
N PHE A 588 -1.14 0.58 -37.44
CA PHE A 588 -1.91 -0.65 -37.54
C PHE A 588 -1.15 -1.65 -38.43
N VAL A 589 -0.86 -2.83 -37.90
CA VAL A 589 -0.14 -3.90 -38.61
C VAL A 589 -1.14 -5.02 -38.94
N PRO A 590 -1.48 -5.22 -40.22
CA PRO A 590 -2.39 -6.28 -40.63
C PRO A 590 -1.82 -7.68 -40.34
N ALA A 591 -2.65 -8.58 -39.79
CA ALA A 591 -2.25 -9.96 -39.48
C ALA A 591 -2.00 -10.81 -40.74
N ASP A 592 -2.59 -10.44 -41.86
CA ASP A 592 -2.39 -11.04 -43.19
C ASP A 592 -1.06 -10.65 -43.85
N LYS A 593 -0.17 -9.97 -43.10
CA LYS A 593 1.12 -9.44 -43.55
C LYS A 593 1.01 -8.39 -44.66
N GLY A 594 -0.16 -7.75 -44.81
CA GLY A 594 -0.31 -6.53 -45.60
C GLY A 594 0.58 -5.38 -45.08
N PRO A 595 0.80 -4.33 -45.89
CA PRO A 595 1.62 -3.20 -45.46
C PRO A 595 1.02 -2.49 -44.23
N PRO A 596 1.83 -2.12 -43.21
CA PRO A 596 1.35 -1.35 -42.07
C PRO A 596 0.74 -0.01 -42.48
N VAL A 597 -0.33 0.37 -41.80
CA VAL A 597 -0.96 1.69 -41.95
C VAL A 597 -0.45 2.59 -40.83
N GLU A 598 0.26 3.66 -41.20
CA GLU A 598 0.71 4.69 -40.26
C GLU A 598 -0.14 5.95 -40.39
N GLN A 599 -0.53 6.54 -39.26
CA GLN A 599 -1.13 7.87 -39.18
C GLN A 599 -0.40 8.74 -38.17
N ASP A 600 -0.02 9.93 -38.59
CA ASP A 600 0.52 10.95 -37.68
C ASP A 600 -0.61 11.47 -36.79
N VAL A 601 -0.39 11.44 -35.46
CA VAL A 601 -1.36 11.92 -34.47
C VAL A 601 -1.04 13.35 -34.08
N TYR A 602 0.19 13.59 -33.59
CA TYR A 602 0.62 14.93 -33.17
C TYR A 602 2.15 15.03 -33.10
N GLU A 603 2.67 16.24 -33.26
CA GLU A 603 4.09 16.55 -33.01
C GLU A 603 4.22 17.39 -31.73
N PHE A 604 4.69 16.75 -30.68
CA PHE A 604 4.94 17.39 -29.39
C PHE A 604 6.16 18.31 -29.49
N LYS A 605 6.00 19.55 -29.02
CA LYS A 605 7.10 20.53 -28.87
C LYS A 605 7.71 20.53 -27.47
N GLY A 606 7.20 19.69 -26.56
CA GLY A 606 7.56 19.63 -25.15
C GLY A 606 6.74 18.55 -24.44
N SER A 607 6.75 18.53 -23.12
CA SER A 607 6.03 17.52 -22.34
C SER A 607 4.52 17.56 -22.58
N GLY A 608 3.87 16.39 -22.56
CA GLY A 608 2.44 16.24 -22.79
C GLY A 608 1.94 14.86 -22.39
N ILE A 609 0.72 14.52 -22.82
CA ILE A 609 0.11 13.21 -22.59
C ILE A 609 -0.55 12.72 -23.88
N ALA A 610 -0.61 11.41 -24.04
CA ALA A 610 -1.24 10.75 -25.18
C ALA A 610 -2.02 9.53 -24.72
N LEU A 611 -3.06 9.17 -25.46
CA LEU A 611 -3.82 7.95 -25.24
C LEU A 611 -4.28 7.36 -26.57
N SER A 612 -4.44 6.04 -26.61
CA SER A 612 -5.07 5.31 -27.70
C SER A 612 -6.17 4.40 -27.13
N MET A 613 -7.30 4.32 -27.83
CA MET A 613 -8.44 3.50 -27.44
C MET A 613 -9.04 2.79 -28.67
N TYR A 614 -9.82 1.74 -28.42
CA TYR A 614 -10.43 0.94 -29.47
C TYR A 614 -11.81 0.41 -29.04
N ASN A 615 -12.57 -0.02 -30.04
CA ASN A 615 -13.74 -0.87 -29.87
C ASN A 615 -13.78 -1.92 -30.99
N VAL A 616 -14.66 -2.91 -30.88
CA VAL A 616 -14.78 -4.00 -31.88
C VAL A 616 -16.23 -4.18 -32.31
N ASP A 617 -16.43 -4.43 -33.60
CA ASP A 617 -17.77 -4.49 -34.19
C ASP A 617 -18.69 -5.53 -33.55
N GLU A 618 -18.13 -6.67 -33.14
CA GLU A 618 -18.87 -7.71 -32.44
C GLU A 618 -19.51 -7.17 -31.15
N SER A 619 -18.73 -6.42 -30.37
CA SER A 619 -19.19 -5.81 -29.12
C SER A 619 -20.22 -4.71 -29.37
N ILE A 620 -20.02 -3.90 -30.42
CA ILE A 620 -20.97 -2.85 -30.82
C ILE A 620 -22.31 -3.45 -31.26
N ARG A 621 -22.28 -4.54 -32.04
CA ARG A 621 -23.50 -5.24 -32.48
C ARG A 621 -24.25 -5.85 -31.29
N ALA A 622 -23.56 -6.57 -30.41
CA ALA A 622 -24.17 -7.12 -29.20
C ALA A 622 -24.79 -6.02 -28.31
N PHE A 623 -24.12 -4.88 -28.18
CA PHE A 623 -24.65 -3.72 -27.46
C PHE A 623 -25.94 -3.16 -28.07
N ALA A 624 -25.98 -3.03 -29.40
CA ALA A 624 -27.18 -2.59 -30.10
C ALA A 624 -28.33 -3.59 -29.92
N GLU A 625 -28.08 -4.89 -30.08
CA GLU A 625 -29.06 -5.97 -29.93
C GLU A 625 -29.66 -6.01 -28.51
N SER A 626 -28.82 -5.95 -27.47
CA SER A 626 -29.28 -5.88 -26.08
C SER A 626 -30.12 -4.64 -25.84
N SER A 627 -29.71 -3.47 -26.36
CA SER A 627 -30.42 -2.20 -26.16
C SER A 627 -31.79 -2.19 -26.85
N MET A 628 -31.87 -2.74 -28.07
CA MET A 628 -33.14 -2.91 -28.80
C MET A 628 -34.07 -3.90 -28.09
N SER A 629 -33.52 -5.02 -27.60
CA SER A 629 -34.28 -6.03 -26.86
C SER A 629 -34.87 -5.44 -25.56
N MET A 630 -34.09 -4.65 -24.82
CA MET A 630 -34.55 -3.97 -23.61
C MET A 630 -35.67 -2.95 -23.92
N ALA A 631 -35.48 -2.12 -24.95
CA ALA A 631 -36.48 -1.15 -25.36
C ALA A 631 -37.79 -1.83 -25.82
N PHE A 632 -37.67 -2.93 -26.57
CA PHE A 632 -38.81 -3.73 -27.00
C PHE A 632 -39.55 -4.35 -25.82
N ALA A 633 -38.84 -4.99 -24.89
CA ALA A 633 -39.42 -5.60 -23.70
C ALA A 633 -40.18 -4.58 -22.84
N LYS A 634 -39.66 -3.35 -22.73
CA LYS A 634 -40.29 -2.25 -22.01
C LYS A 634 -41.39 -1.53 -22.80
N LYS A 635 -41.49 -1.77 -24.11
CA LYS A 635 -42.33 -1.00 -25.05
C LYS A 635 -42.01 0.50 -24.98
N TRP A 636 -40.72 0.83 -24.87
CA TRP A 636 -40.20 2.19 -24.73
C TRP A 636 -39.39 2.57 -25.97
N PRO A 637 -39.34 3.87 -26.34
CA PRO A 637 -38.44 4.32 -27.40
C PRO A 637 -36.97 4.18 -26.98
N LEU A 638 -36.09 3.97 -27.96
CA LEU A 638 -34.64 3.82 -27.81
C LEU A 638 -33.92 5.03 -28.41
N TYR A 639 -32.95 5.58 -27.68
CA TYR A 639 -32.07 6.65 -28.15
C TYR A 639 -30.62 6.22 -27.95
N LEU A 640 -29.81 6.21 -29.01
CA LEU A 640 -28.36 6.16 -28.90
C LEU A 640 -27.80 7.58 -28.90
N SER A 641 -26.69 7.82 -28.18
CA SER A 641 -25.98 9.11 -28.17
C SER A 641 -24.49 8.95 -28.43
N THR A 642 -23.93 9.80 -29.30
CA THR A 642 -22.49 9.80 -29.64
C THR A 642 -21.95 11.21 -29.90
N LYS A 643 -20.66 11.33 -30.24
CA LYS A 643 -20.04 12.56 -30.74
C LYS A 643 -19.48 12.37 -32.16
N ASN A 644 -20.29 11.77 -33.06
CA ASN A 644 -19.92 11.51 -34.45
C ASN A 644 -19.62 12.75 -35.31
N THR A 645 -19.98 13.96 -34.87
CA THR A 645 -19.51 15.23 -35.48
C THR A 645 -18.01 15.43 -35.35
N ILE A 646 -17.40 14.91 -34.27
CA ILE A 646 -15.96 15.00 -33.98
C ILE A 646 -15.28 13.68 -34.34
N LEU A 647 -15.75 12.56 -33.79
CA LEU A 647 -15.19 11.24 -33.98
C LEU A 647 -15.81 10.51 -35.17
N LYS A 648 -15.79 11.12 -36.36
CA LYS A 648 -16.51 10.64 -37.56
C LYS A 648 -16.31 9.16 -37.90
N LYS A 649 -15.07 8.66 -37.78
CA LYS A 649 -14.75 7.25 -38.10
C LYS A 649 -15.09 6.30 -36.95
N TYR A 650 -14.83 6.69 -35.72
CA TYR A 650 -15.03 5.86 -34.53
C TYR A 650 -16.50 5.81 -34.14
N ASP A 651 -17.10 6.97 -33.90
CA ASP A 651 -18.51 7.11 -33.56
C ASP A 651 -19.43 6.91 -34.77
N GLY A 652 -18.91 6.97 -36.00
CA GLY A 652 -19.65 6.52 -37.19
C GLY A 652 -20.07 5.05 -37.15
N ARG A 653 -19.48 4.24 -36.26
CA ARG A 653 -19.94 2.86 -35.97
C ARG A 653 -21.21 2.82 -35.10
N TYR A 654 -21.60 3.95 -34.51
CA TYR A 654 -22.69 4.11 -33.57
C TYR A 654 -23.63 5.22 -34.08
N GLU A 655 -24.63 4.89 -34.90
CA GLU A 655 -25.47 5.92 -35.52
C GLU A 655 -26.72 6.21 -34.71
N HIS A 656 -26.79 7.40 -34.08
CA HIS A 656 -27.98 8.19 -33.74
C HIS A 656 -27.65 9.21 -32.61
N ARG A 657 -28.32 10.39 -32.66
CA ARG A 657 -28.26 11.64 -31.84
C ARG A 657 -26.90 12.06 -31.23
N LEU A 658 -26.66 13.38 -31.24
CA LEU A 658 -25.50 13.93 -30.54
C LEU A 658 -25.69 13.90 -29.02
N ILE A 659 -24.63 13.60 -28.28
CA ILE A 659 -24.65 13.49 -26.82
C ILE A 659 -25.11 14.78 -26.13
N ASP A 660 -24.72 15.94 -26.66
CA ASP A 660 -25.14 17.28 -26.19
C ASP A 660 -26.65 17.51 -26.38
N ASP A 661 -27.22 17.06 -27.49
CA ASP A 661 -28.68 17.13 -27.69
C ASP A 661 -29.41 16.16 -26.76
N MET A 662 -28.82 14.98 -26.52
CA MET A 662 -29.45 13.94 -25.71
C MET A 662 -29.47 14.29 -24.22
N VAL A 663 -28.41 14.86 -23.65
CA VAL A 663 -28.41 15.34 -22.25
C VAL A 663 -29.42 16.48 -22.07
N ALA A 664 -29.55 17.38 -23.05
CA ALA A 664 -30.53 18.46 -23.02
C ALA A 664 -31.96 17.92 -23.15
N TYR A 665 -32.18 16.93 -24.01
CA TYR A 665 -33.46 16.22 -24.11
C TYR A 665 -33.80 15.52 -22.79
N ALA A 666 -32.83 14.84 -22.16
CA ALA A 666 -33.04 14.14 -20.91
C ALA A 666 -33.56 15.08 -19.82
N LEU A 667 -32.93 16.23 -19.63
CA LEU A 667 -33.36 17.26 -18.68
C LEU A 667 -34.77 17.80 -18.94
N LYS A 668 -35.17 17.93 -20.21
CA LYS A 668 -36.48 18.48 -20.62
C LYS A 668 -37.60 17.43 -20.70
N SER A 669 -37.23 16.16 -20.86
CA SER A 669 -38.17 15.06 -21.03
C SER A 669 -38.93 14.72 -19.75
N SER A 670 -40.02 13.97 -19.88
CA SER A 670 -40.71 13.36 -18.74
C SER A 670 -40.21 11.96 -18.39
N GLY A 671 -39.14 11.49 -19.04
CA GLY A 671 -38.63 10.12 -18.95
C GLY A 671 -39.43 9.11 -19.79
N GLY A 672 -39.20 7.81 -19.55
CA GLY A 672 -39.92 6.69 -20.16
C GLY A 672 -39.30 6.21 -21.47
N TYR A 673 -37.97 6.12 -21.52
CA TYR A 673 -37.21 5.66 -22.69
C TYR A 673 -35.93 4.94 -22.28
N VAL A 674 -35.38 4.17 -23.21
CA VAL A 674 -34.04 3.57 -23.09
C VAL A 674 -33.04 4.50 -23.78
N TRP A 675 -31.95 4.81 -23.10
CA TRP A 675 -30.86 5.62 -23.60
C TRP A 675 -29.58 4.78 -23.65
N ALA A 676 -29.25 4.32 -24.85
CA ALA A 676 -28.01 3.63 -25.15
C ALA A 676 -26.85 4.63 -25.17
N CYS A 677 -25.87 4.40 -24.30
CA CYS A 677 -24.69 5.22 -24.13
C CYS A 677 -23.42 4.40 -24.42
N LYS A 678 -22.43 5.06 -25.02
CA LYS A 678 -21.05 4.56 -25.02
C LYS A 678 -20.53 4.36 -23.60
N ASN A 679 -19.39 3.68 -23.45
CA ASN A 679 -18.91 3.24 -22.15
C ASN A 679 -18.81 4.39 -21.12
N TYR A 680 -18.11 5.45 -21.50
CA TYR A 680 -17.91 6.62 -20.64
C TYR A 680 -19.19 7.42 -20.39
N ASP A 681 -19.98 7.67 -21.43
CA ASP A 681 -21.25 8.39 -21.30
C ASP A 681 -22.20 7.62 -20.39
N GLY A 682 -22.28 6.29 -20.51
CA GLY A 682 -23.14 5.47 -19.68
C GLY A 682 -22.75 5.50 -18.21
N ASP A 683 -21.45 5.51 -17.93
CA ASP A 683 -20.92 5.65 -16.56
C ASP A 683 -21.37 6.99 -15.95
N VAL A 684 -21.00 8.10 -16.59
CA VAL A 684 -21.29 9.45 -16.08
C VAL A 684 -22.78 9.74 -16.00
N GLN A 685 -23.55 9.42 -17.06
CA GLN A 685 -24.96 9.76 -17.12
C GLN A 685 -25.81 8.88 -16.19
N SER A 686 -25.40 7.64 -15.93
CA SER A 686 -26.15 6.79 -15.00
C SER A 686 -26.07 7.29 -13.55
N ASP A 687 -24.91 7.76 -13.10
CA ASP A 687 -24.74 8.36 -11.77
C ASP A 687 -25.48 9.70 -11.68
N PHE A 688 -25.42 10.52 -12.74
CA PHE A 688 -26.17 11.77 -12.83
C PHE A 688 -27.68 11.53 -12.71
N LEU A 689 -28.21 10.54 -13.44
CA LEU A 689 -29.62 10.17 -13.36
C LEU A 689 -29.98 9.62 -11.98
N ALA A 690 -29.17 8.74 -11.40
CA ALA A 690 -29.42 8.18 -10.08
C ALA A 690 -29.56 9.28 -9.02
N GLN A 691 -28.66 10.27 -9.04
CA GLN A 691 -28.75 11.41 -8.15
C GLN A 691 -29.97 12.29 -8.45
N GLY A 692 -30.29 12.51 -9.73
CA GLY A 692 -31.44 13.32 -10.13
C GLY A 692 -32.80 12.68 -9.80
N PHE A 693 -32.87 11.34 -9.75
CA PHE A 693 -34.02 10.58 -9.28
C PHE A 693 -34.08 10.40 -7.76
N GLY A 694 -33.01 10.73 -7.04
CA GLY A 694 -32.98 10.84 -5.59
C GLY A 694 -31.63 10.46 -5.00
N SER A 695 -31.30 9.17 -5.05
CA SER A 695 -30.09 8.61 -4.43
C SER A 695 -29.53 7.49 -5.29
N LEU A 696 -28.20 7.31 -5.27
CA LEU A 696 -27.53 6.14 -5.84
C LEU A 696 -28.07 4.81 -5.26
N GLY A 697 -28.59 4.82 -4.03
CA GLY A 697 -29.25 3.68 -3.41
C GLY A 697 -30.62 3.32 -4.00
N LEU A 698 -31.17 4.15 -4.89
CA LEU A 698 -32.42 3.95 -5.62
C LEU A 698 -32.15 3.70 -7.12
N MET A 699 -31.10 2.98 -7.48
CA MET A 699 -30.76 2.65 -8.86
C MET A 699 -30.40 1.17 -8.98
N THR A 700 -31.08 0.47 -9.88
CA THR A 700 -30.77 -0.92 -10.25
C THR A 700 -29.69 -0.96 -11.32
N SER A 701 -28.93 -2.05 -11.40
CA SER A 701 -27.96 -2.32 -12.46
C SER A 701 -28.07 -3.77 -12.89
N VAL A 702 -28.29 -4.01 -14.18
CA VAL A 702 -28.47 -5.34 -14.74
C VAL A 702 -27.66 -5.47 -16.02
N LEU A 703 -26.69 -6.37 -16.03
CA LEU A 703 -25.98 -6.81 -17.22
C LEU A 703 -26.79 -7.92 -17.91
N LEU A 704 -27.14 -7.71 -19.18
CA LEU A 704 -27.91 -8.67 -19.97
C LEU A 704 -27.15 -9.06 -21.24
N SER A 705 -26.95 -10.37 -21.45
CA SER A 705 -26.37 -10.92 -22.68
C SER A 705 -27.28 -10.69 -23.90
N SER A 706 -26.70 -10.71 -25.09
CA SER A 706 -27.45 -10.52 -26.34
C SER A 706 -28.50 -11.62 -26.61
N ASP A 707 -28.29 -12.83 -26.10
CA ASP A 707 -29.27 -13.92 -26.19
C ASP A 707 -30.48 -13.76 -25.25
N GLY A 708 -30.46 -12.75 -24.37
CA GLY A 708 -31.50 -12.46 -23.39
C GLY A 708 -31.65 -13.51 -22.28
N LYS A 709 -30.76 -14.52 -22.22
CA LYS A 709 -30.84 -15.61 -21.25
C LYS A 709 -29.93 -15.39 -20.05
N THR A 710 -28.71 -14.92 -20.26
CA THR A 710 -27.76 -14.71 -19.16
C THR A 710 -27.88 -13.31 -18.58
N LEU A 711 -28.05 -13.23 -17.27
CA LEU A 711 -28.24 -11.99 -16.54
C LEU A 711 -27.37 -11.96 -15.29
N GLU A 712 -26.71 -10.83 -15.07
CA GLU A 712 -26.03 -10.49 -13.82
C GLU A 712 -26.67 -9.21 -13.26
N ALA A 713 -27.13 -9.26 -12.01
CA ALA A 713 -27.76 -8.13 -11.33
C ALA A 713 -26.90 -7.65 -10.16
N GLU A 714 -26.69 -6.33 -10.09
CA GLU A 714 -25.93 -5.65 -9.04
C GLU A 714 -26.59 -4.33 -8.61
N ALA A 715 -26.10 -3.76 -7.51
CA ALA A 715 -26.39 -2.38 -7.17
C ALA A 715 -25.59 -1.43 -8.08
N ALA A 716 -26.16 -0.30 -8.52
CA ALA A 716 -25.44 0.64 -9.38
C ALA A 716 -24.30 1.39 -8.65
N HIS A 717 -24.33 1.45 -7.31
CA HIS A 717 -23.34 2.13 -6.50
C HIS A 717 -22.16 1.22 -6.11
N GLY A 718 -21.02 1.83 -5.78
CA GLY A 718 -19.85 1.12 -5.26
C GLY A 718 -20.01 0.58 -3.83
N THR A 719 -18.89 0.24 -3.19
CA THR A 719 -18.83 -0.44 -1.88
C THR A 719 -19.15 0.46 -0.66
N VAL A 720 -19.42 1.74 -0.90
CA VAL A 720 -19.73 2.77 0.12
C VAL A 720 -18.66 2.87 1.22
N THR A 721 -17.39 2.95 0.81
CA THR A 721 -16.20 2.96 1.68
C THR A 721 -16.30 3.95 2.85
N ARG A 722 -16.83 5.16 2.63
CA ARG A 722 -16.99 6.17 3.68
C ARG A 722 -17.81 5.64 4.87
N HIS A 723 -18.93 4.97 4.60
CA HIS A 723 -19.77 4.40 5.66
C HIS A 723 -19.09 3.16 6.27
N PHE A 724 -18.37 2.37 5.47
CA PHE A 724 -17.59 1.25 6.00
C PHE A 724 -16.53 1.71 7.02
N ARG A 725 -15.84 2.83 6.78
CA ARG A 725 -14.87 3.40 7.74
C ARG A 725 -15.53 3.80 9.06
N LEU A 726 -16.77 4.27 9.04
CA LEU A 726 -17.55 4.54 10.27
C LEU A 726 -17.94 3.23 10.98
N HIS A 727 -18.42 2.24 10.22
CA HIS A 727 -18.74 0.91 10.74
C HIS A 727 -17.53 0.23 11.41
N GLN A 728 -16.33 0.32 10.82
CA GLN A 728 -15.09 -0.21 11.40
C GLN A 728 -14.73 0.44 12.75
N ARG A 729 -15.18 1.67 13.00
CA ARG A 729 -15.00 2.39 14.29
C ARG A 729 -16.13 2.09 15.29
N GLY A 730 -17.05 1.17 14.97
CA GLY A 730 -18.23 0.89 15.78
C GLY A 730 -19.28 2.00 15.75
N GLN A 731 -19.20 2.95 14.82
CA GLN A 731 -20.15 4.05 14.70
C GLN A 731 -21.40 3.64 13.90
N GLU A 732 -22.52 4.30 14.18
CA GLU A 732 -23.77 4.09 13.46
C GLU A 732 -23.65 4.55 11.99
N THR A 733 -24.21 3.75 11.08
CA THR A 733 -24.27 4.05 9.65
C THR A 733 -25.71 3.96 9.14
N SER A 734 -26.05 4.79 8.16
CA SER A 734 -27.35 4.75 7.47
C SER A 734 -27.10 4.69 5.97
N THR A 735 -26.65 3.51 5.51
CA THR A 735 -26.44 3.20 4.10
C THR A 735 -27.72 2.63 3.53
N ASN A 736 -28.20 3.19 2.42
CA ASN A 736 -29.37 2.69 1.73
C ASN A 736 -29.11 1.30 1.14
N SER A 737 -29.92 0.31 1.52
CA SER A 737 -29.78 -1.09 1.08
C SER A 737 -30.71 -1.47 -0.07
N ILE A 738 -31.57 -0.56 -0.55
CA ILE A 738 -32.62 -0.87 -1.54
C ILE A 738 -32.01 -1.38 -2.85
N ALA A 739 -31.01 -0.70 -3.42
CA ALA A 739 -30.37 -1.17 -4.66
C ALA A 739 -29.76 -2.57 -4.52
N SER A 740 -29.15 -2.89 -3.37
CA SER A 740 -28.61 -4.23 -3.09
C SER A 740 -29.71 -5.28 -2.90
N ILE A 741 -30.85 -4.92 -2.31
CA ILE A 741 -32.04 -5.80 -2.25
C ILE A 741 -32.58 -6.02 -3.67
N PHE A 742 -32.61 -4.98 -4.49
CA PHE A 742 -33.10 -5.07 -5.86
C PHE A 742 -32.16 -5.88 -6.77
N ALA A 743 -30.85 -5.91 -6.50
CA ALA A 743 -29.94 -6.84 -7.18
C ALA A 743 -30.39 -8.31 -6.98
N TRP A 744 -30.72 -8.69 -5.74
CA TRP A 744 -31.27 -10.01 -5.43
C TRP A 744 -32.61 -10.25 -6.13
N THR A 745 -33.55 -9.31 -6.04
CA THR A 745 -34.87 -9.50 -6.65
C THR A 745 -34.79 -9.59 -8.16
N ARG A 746 -33.93 -8.82 -8.84
CA ARG A 746 -33.79 -8.89 -10.31
C ARG A 746 -33.17 -10.20 -10.78
N GLY A 747 -32.17 -10.71 -10.07
CA GLY A 747 -31.64 -12.05 -10.34
C GLY A 747 -32.71 -13.14 -10.16
N LEU A 748 -33.43 -13.11 -9.02
CA LEU A 748 -34.49 -14.08 -8.72
C LEU A 748 -35.69 -13.96 -9.66
N GLU A 749 -36.05 -12.76 -10.09
CA GLU A 749 -37.09 -12.51 -11.10
C GLU A 749 -36.71 -13.18 -12.43
N HIS A 750 -35.46 -13.01 -12.85
CA HIS A 750 -34.97 -13.63 -14.08
C HIS A 750 -34.94 -15.15 -13.96
N ARG A 751 -34.51 -15.69 -12.82
CA ARG A 751 -34.60 -17.14 -12.52
C ARG A 751 -36.05 -17.64 -12.59
N ALA A 752 -36.99 -16.89 -12.01
CA ALA A 752 -38.41 -17.22 -12.05
C ALA A 752 -38.97 -17.25 -13.47
N LYS A 753 -38.57 -16.30 -14.33
CA LYS A 753 -38.95 -16.26 -15.75
C LYS A 753 -38.40 -17.46 -16.53
N LEU A 754 -37.12 -17.77 -16.36
CA LEU A 754 -36.48 -18.91 -17.02
C LEU A 754 -37.09 -20.24 -16.57
N ASP A 755 -37.46 -20.36 -15.29
CA ASP A 755 -38.06 -21.58 -14.71
C ASP A 755 -39.59 -21.64 -14.83
N LYS A 756 -40.24 -20.57 -15.31
CA LYS A 756 -41.70 -20.40 -15.27
C LYS A 756 -42.26 -20.60 -13.85
N HIS A 757 -41.61 -20.02 -12.85
CA HIS A 757 -41.87 -20.27 -11.43
C HIS A 757 -42.68 -19.13 -10.77
N GLU A 758 -44.01 -19.19 -10.85
CA GLU A 758 -44.92 -18.13 -10.40
C GLU A 758 -44.79 -17.76 -8.91
N LYS A 759 -44.62 -18.73 -8.00
CA LYS A 759 -44.45 -18.43 -6.56
C LYS A 759 -43.19 -17.61 -6.25
N LEU A 760 -42.12 -17.82 -7.02
CA LEU A 760 -40.86 -17.07 -6.86
C LEU A 760 -41.02 -15.65 -7.42
N GLN A 761 -41.72 -15.54 -8.56
CA GLN A 761 -42.09 -14.25 -9.15
C GLN A 761 -42.95 -13.41 -8.19
N ASP A 762 -43.94 -14.00 -7.53
CA ASP A 762 -44.79 -13.34 -6.53
C ASP A 762 -43.98 -12.91 -5.29
N PHE A 763 -43.10 -13.77 -4.77
CA PHE A 763 -42.20 -13.42 -3.67
C PHE A 763 -41.33 -12.20 -4.00
N VAL A 764 -40.73 -12.19 -5.20
CA VAL A 764 -39.90 -11.06 -5.67
C VAL A 764 -40.71 -9.77 -5.70
N GLN A 765 -41.91 -9.80 -6.29
CA GLN A 765 -42.78 -8.62 -6.36
C GLN A 765 -43.16 -8.10 -4.96
N LYS A 766 -43.44 -9.02 -4.01
CA LYS A 766 -43.73 -8.67 -2.62
C LYS A 766 -42.53 -8.05 -1.91
N LEU A 767 -41.31 -8.54 -2.14
CA LEU A 767 -40.09 -7.97 -1.54
C LEU A 767 -39.79 -6.56 -2.09
N GLU A 768 -39.90 -6.35 -3.41
CA GLU A 768 -39.73 -5.01 -3.98
C GLU A 768 -40.79 -4.02 -3.49
N SER A 769 -42.06 -4.46 -3.45
CA SER A 769 -43.17 -3.68 -2.89
C SER A 769 -42.94 -3.36 -1.41
N ALA A 770 -42.42 -4.32 -0.60
CA ALA A 770 -42.10 -4.08 0.80
C ALA A 770 -41.05 -2.97 0.95
N CYS A 771 -39.98 -2.97 0.15
CA CYS A 771 -38.97 -1.90 0.17
C CYS A 771 -39.57 -0.52 -0.13
N ILE A 772 -40.36 -0.41 -1.20
CA ILE A 772 -40.97 0.85 -1.62
C ILE A 772 -41.94 1.34 -0.54
N GLU A 773 -42.82 0.48 -0.04
CA GLU A 773 -43.82 0.83 0.98
C GLU A 773 -43.18 1.18 2.34
N THR A 774 -42.05 0.58 2.71
CA THR A 774 -41.30 1.00 3.90
C THR A 774 -40.85 2.45 3.78
N VAL A 775 -40.32 2.85 2.62
CA VAL A 775 -39.94 4.25 2.36
C VAL A 775 -41.18 5.14 2.34
N GLU A 776 -42.25 4.73 1.67
CA GLU A 776 -43.50 5.49 1.55
C GLU A 776 -44.22 5.66 2.89
N SER A 777 -44.04 4.74 3.85
CA SER A 777 -44.54 4.85 5.23
C SER A 777 -43.69 5.79 6.11
N GLY A 778 -42.65 6.42 5.56
CA GLY A 778 -41.75 7.35 6.27
C GLY A 778 -40.54 6.69 6.94
N LYS A 779 -40.36 5.37 6.81
CA LYS A 779 -39.18 4.66 7.35
C LYS A 779 -38.11 4.58 6.26
N MET A 780 -37.07 5.40 6.34
CA MET A 780 -36.06 5.48 5.28
C MET A 780 -34.66 5.73 5.82
N THR A 781 -33.64 5.53 4.98
CA THR A 781 -32.25 5.85 5.32
C THR A 781 -31.95 7.35 5.15
N LYS A 782 -30.82 7.79 5.71
CA LYS A 782 -30.45 9.20 5.85
C LYS A 782 -30.34 9.95 4.52
N ASP A 783 -29.89 9.28 3.48
CA ASP A 783 -29.82 9.81 2.11
C ASP A 783 -31.20 10.24 1.60
N LEU A 784 -32.24 9.44 1.84
CA LEU A 784 -33.61 9.77 1.41
C LEU A 784 -34.23 10.84 2.31
N ALA A 785 -34.01 10.76 3.62
CA ALA A 785 -34.48 11.78 4.55
C ALA A 785 -33.89 13.17 4.26
N LEU A 786 -32.63 13.23 3.82
CA LEU A 786 -31.98 14.46 3.38
C LEU A 786 -32.68 15.12 2.19
N LEU A 787 -33.21 14.33 1.24
CA LEU A 787 -33.94 14.85 0.08
C LEU A 787 -35.29 15.46 0.48
N ILE A 788 -35.95 14.89 1.49
CA ILE A 788 -37.27 15.33 1.94
C ILE A 788 -37.15 16.54 2.90
N HIS A 789 -36.22 16.47 3.85
CA HIS A 789 -36.15 17.42 4.97
C HIS A 789 -35.02 18.45 4.84
N GLY A 790 -34.05 18.21 3.96
CA GLY A 790 -32.91 19.10 3.72
C GLY A 790 -32.09 19.33 5.00
N PRO A 791 -31.71 20.59 5.30
CA PRO A 791 -30.93 20.93 6.50
C PRO A 791 -31.61 20.61 7.83
N ARG A 792 -32.93 20.37 7.82
CA ARG A 792 -33.70 20.03 9.03
C ARG A 792 -33.57 18.55 9.41
N VAL A 793 -32.78 17.76 8.68
CA VAL A 793 -32.68 16.32 8.97
C VAL A 793 -32.11 16.08 10.37
N SER A 794 -32.79 15.24 11.15
CA SER A 794 -32.41 14.82 12.51
C SER A 794 -32.54 13.29 12.62
N ARG A 795 -32.07 12.70 13.73
CA ARG A 795 -31.96 11.24 13.87
C ARG A 795 -33.31 10.53 13.82
N GLU A 796 -34.40 11.20 14.20
CA GLU A 796 -35.76 10.70 14.16
C GLU A 796 -36.35 10.58 12.74
N PHE A 797 -35.76 11.25 11.75
CA PHE A 797 -36.26 11.22 10.36
C PHE A 797 -35.66 10.10 9.52
N TYR A 798 -34.72 9.32 10.06
CA TYR A 798 -34.14 8.20 9.34
C TYR A 798 -33.84 7.02 10.25
N LEU A 799 -33.68 5.85 9.64
CA LEU A 799 -33.24 4.62 10.28
C LEU A 799 -31.77 4.36 9.96
N ASN A 800 -31.05 3.72 10.88
CA ASN A 800 -29.75 3.18 10.53
C ASN A 800 -29.90 1.98 9.57
N THR A 801 -28.79 1.53 8.99
CA THR A 801 -28.76 0.48 7.96
C THR A 801 -29.49 -0.79 8.41
N LYS A 802 -29.27 -1.21 9.67
CA LYS A 802 -29.85 -2.44 10.23
C LYS A 802 -31.35 -2.26 10.50
N GLU A 803 -31.74 -1.16 11.13
CA GLU A 803 -33.14 -0.83 11.41
C GLU A 803 -33.99 -0.75 10.15
N PHE A 804 -33.44 -0.20 9.06
CA PHE A 804 -34.14 -0.14 7.79
C PHE A 804 -34.37 -1.55 7.20
N VAL A 805 -33.35 -2.41 7.18
CA VAL A 805 -33.51 -3.81 6.74
C VAL A 805 -34.50 -4.58 7.62
N ASP A 806 -34.48 -4.33 8.94
CA ASP A 806 -35.44 -4.92 9.89
C ASP A 806 -36.88 -4.46 9.60
N ALA A 807 -37.09 -3.19 9.25
CA ALA A 807 -38.39 -2.66 8.86
C ALA A 807 -38.91 -3.27 7.55
N VAL A 808 -38.04 -3.43 6.54
CA VAL A 808 -38.38 -4.13 5.29
C VAL A 808 -38.75 -5.59 5.56
N ALA A 809 -37.98 -6.29 6.41
CA ALA A 809 -38.25 -7.68 6.77
C ALA A 809 -39.60 -7.85 7.47
N GLN A 810 -39.97 -6.90 8.33
CA GLN A 810 -41.28 -6.90 9.00
C GLN A 810 -42.42 -6.72 7.98
N ASN A 811 -42.32 -5.71 7.11
CA ASN A 811 -43.31 -5.46 6.06
C ASN A 811 -43.46 -6.66 5.10
N LEU A 812 -42.34 -7.31 4.74
CA LEU A 812 -42.37 -8.50 3.90
C LEU A 812 -43.11 -9.67 4.58
N LYS A 813 -42.85 -9.92 5.86
CA LYS A 813 -43.54 -10.97 6.63
C LYS A 813 -45.04 -10.76 6.65
N GLU A 814 -45.47 -9.53 6.91
CA GLU A 814 -46.90 -9.16 6.90
C GLU A 814 -47.53 -9.42 5.53
N LYS A 815 -46.87 -9.02 4.44
CA LYS A 815 -47.33 -9.26 3.06
C LYS A 815 -47.43 -10.74 2.70
N ILE A 816 -46.50 -11.56 3.17
CA ILE A 816 -46.51 -13.01 2.92
C ILE A 816 -47.61 -13.70 3.75
N GLN A 817 -47.83 -13.29 5.00
CA GLN A 817 -48.84 -13.87 5.89
C GLN A 817 -50.28 -13.51 5.50
N VAL A 818 -50.54 -12.27 5.08
CA VAL A 818 -51.89 -11.84 4.63
C VAL A 818 -52.37 -12.66 3.42
N ALA A 819 -51.45 -13.09 2.54
CA ALA A 819 -51.77 -13.92 1.39
C ALA A 819 -52.06 -15.40 1.73
N ALA A 820 -51.82 -15.85 2.97
CA ALA A 820 -52.11 -17.21 3.43
C ALA A 820 -53.43 -17.34 4.20
N VAL A 821 -54.10 -16.20 4.49
CA VAL A 821 -55.35 -16.14 5.28
C VAL A 821 -56.57 -15.79 4.40
N ILE A 822 -56.35 -15.35 3.16
CA ILE A 822 -57.34 -15.20 2.09
C ILE A 822 -57.23 -16.42 1.17
#